data_AF-A0A257W986-F1
#
_entry.id   AF-A0A257W986-F1
#
_cell.length_a   1.000
_cell.length_b   1.000
_cell.length_c   1.000
_cell.angle_alpha   90.00
_cell.angle_beta   90.00
_cell.angle_gamma   90.00
#
_symmetry.space_group_name_H-M   'P 1'
#
loop_
_entity.id
_entity.type
_entity.pdbx_description
1 polymer ?
#
loop_
_entity_poly.entity_id
_entity_poly.type
_entity_poly.pdbx_seq_one_letter_code
_entity_poly.pdbx_strand_id
1 'polypeptide(L)'
;KRLGIHVNYAPVVDINNNPNNPVIGYRSFGEDKYKVARLGVAYMRGMQDAGIMACAKHFPGHGDVDVDSHYDLPIVNKTRSQLDSMELMPFKALLDAGVGSVMVAHLSIPSLDASPNVATSISAPAVNGLLRNDLGFAGLTFTDALEMKGVAKYFPGGTIAVEALVAGNDMLCLPEDVPAAIKAIKAAIKKRRLNWTILDEKVKRALRAKYQLGLSNQSLIDTRNLTADLNKHTDNIREAVARATITLVHSETGVLPVLRDKKVAFVGIGLSNLNVFGTRIQMDHQADTYLFSYKESAEKANEILASLKKGQYQEVVIGVHGFSLRPANQYNISNAALEFYRQLQTFPSVTLVFGNVLSLSYFADAKNLVACYQDDDITANAAADLLKGRITPQGVLPVSVAGKKFGEGIIYHKQSISLHTPSMPRLETIDSIVNDALARKAFPGCVILAAKDGAIVYQKAFGQIGSPGERNMNVNDVFDLASVTKVSATTLAVMKLYDQGKLDLDKTLGDYLDLVKGTDKAKLKVRDVLLHRAGLVPFIPFYKEVIDTSTGIPSSVYFSRERTGAYTVRVAESLYMRQDYQDTMYQRILKSPLGTRGKYVYSDNDFIFLGKVVEAISGKPLDVYVRQEFYEKMGLLSLGFKPRDKYPLDQIIPTETEPHFRKQAIRGDVHDEGASMFGGVAGHAGLFSDAYDLATLYQMLLNGGVLNGKRYLSENTIKLFTAYGSNDSRRGLGFDKPERELKKGQ
;
A
#
# COMPACT_ATOMS: atom_id res chain seq x y z
N LYS A 1 3.02 -21.01 -22.22
CA LYS A 1 2.78 -22.43 -22.57
C LYS A 1 1.55 -22.65 -23.45
N ARG A 2 0.35 -22.12 -23.11
CA ARG A 2 -0.92 -22.26 -23.90
C ARG A 2 -0.79 -21.94 -25.40
N LEU A 3 0.06 -20.98 -25.77
CA LEU A 3 0.40 -20.59 -27.15
C LEU A 3 1.39 -21.52 -27.88
N GLY A 4 1.89 -22.58 -27.23
CA GLY A 4 2.98 -23.40 -27.77
C GLY A 4 4.38 -22.78 -27.66
N ILE A 5 4.53 -21.70 -26.87
CA ILE A 5 5.85 -21.12 -26.56
C ILE A 5 6.53 -21.96 -25.47
N HIS A 6 7.77 -22.38 -25.74
CA HIS A 6 8.57 -23.28 -24.91
C HIS A 6 9.82 -22.64 -24.30
N VAL A 7 10.28 -21.53 -24.87
CA VAL A 7 11.43 -20.75 -24.39
C VAL A 7 10.98 -19.31 -24.27
N ASN A 8 11.31 -18.65 -23.16
CA ASN A 8 11.11 -17.22 -23.00
C ASN A 8 12.47 -16.57 -22.72
N TYR A 9 12.81 -15.50 -23.46
CA TYR A 9 14.03 -14.74 -23.25
C TYR A 9 13.93 -13.80 -22.04
N ALA A 10 13.74 -14.41 -20.87
CA ALA A 10 13.56 -13.81 -19.57
C ALA A 10 14.06 -14.78 -18.47
N PRO A 11 14.44 -14.29 -17.28
CA PRO A 11 14.38 -12.89 -16.84
C PRO A 11 15.58 -12.05 -17.32
N VAL A 12 15.33 -10.73 -17.42
CA VAL A 12 16.41 -9.73 -17.42
C VAL A 12 16.95 -9.66 -15.99
N VAL A 13 18.24 -9.89 -15.82
CA VAL A 13 18.94 -9.88 -14.52
C VAL A 13 20.12 -8.91 -14.52
N ASP A 14 20.15 -7.99 -15.48
CA ASP A 14 21.06 -6.85 -15.47
C ASP A 14 20.74 -5.93 -14.29
N ILE A 15 21.78 -5.48 -13.61
CA ILE A 15 21.66 -4.54 -12.48
C ILE A 15 21.60 -3.13 -13.03
N ASN A 16 20.58 -2.35 -12.66
CA ASN A 16 20.43 -0.97 -13.12
C ASN A 16 21.29 -0.01 -12.29
N ASN A 17 22.61 -0.09 -12.40
CA ASN A 17 23.58 0.75 -11.69
C ASN A 17 23.99 2.01 -12.48
N ASN A 18 23.45 2.20 -13.69
CA ASN A 18 23.64 3.40 -14.48
C ASN A 18 22.29 4.01 -14.90
N PRO A 19 21.91 5.18 -14.35
CA PRO A 19 20.62 5.81 -14.65
C PRO A 19 20.50 6.33 -16.10
N ASN A 20 21.61 6.49 -16.81
CA ASN A 20 21.63 6.92 -18.21
C ASN A 20 21.51 5.74 -19.19
N ASN A 21 21.46 4.50 -18.69
CA ASN A 21 21.39 3.32 -19.52
C ASN A 21 20.16 3.37 -20.46
N PRO A 22 20.36 3.33 -21.79
CA PRO A 22 19.26 3.52 -22.74
C PRO A 22 18.37 2.28 -22.94
N VAL A 23 18.79 1.10 -22.45
CA VAL A 23 18.21 -0.20 -22.83
C VAL A 23 17.69 -1.00 -21.65
N ILE A 24 18.38 -0.99 -20.50
CA ILE A 24 18.07 -1.82 -19.34
C ILE A 24 17.06 -1.12 -18.43
N GLY A 25 17.36 0.06 -17.91
CA GLY A 25 16.49 0.92 -17.10
C GLY A 25 15.26 0.23 -16.48
N TYR A 26 14.09 0.48 -17.07
CA TYR A 26 12.77 0.00 -16.63
C TYR A 26 12.54 -1.52 -16.75
N ARG A 27 13.43 -2.27 -17.42
CA ARG A 27 13.38 -3.73 -17.57
C ARG A 27 14.11 -4.47 -16.45
N SER A 28 14.95 -3.78 -15.70
CA SER A 28 15.65 -4.35 -14.54
C SER A 28 14.77 -4.34 -13.29
N PHE A 29 15.04 -5.26 -12.37
CA PHE A 29 14.43 -5.27 -11.04
C PHE A 29 15.00 -4.21 -10.08
N GLY A 30 16.09 -3.53 -10.45
CA GLY A 30 16.67 -2.44 -9.67
C GLY A 30 18.20 -2.40 -9.67
N GLU A 31 18.76 -1.53 -8.82
CA GLU A 31 20.21 -1.34 -8.67
C GLU A 31 20.86 -2.29 -7.64
N ASP A 32 20.07 -2.94 -6.78
CA ASP A 32 20.59 -3.89 -5.79
C ASP A 32 20.72 -5.29 -6.38
N LYS A 33 21.97 -5.76 -6.43
CA LYS A 33 22.33 -7.08 -6.95
C LYS A 33 21.59 -8.23 -6.27
N TYR A 34 21.38 -8.19 -4.94
CA TYR A 34 20.72 -9.26 -4.19
C TYR A 34 19.22 -9.34 -4.51
N LYS A 35 18.56 -8.20 -4.63
CA LYS A 35 17.15 -8.10 -5.06
C LYS A 35 16.98 -8.59 -6.50
N VAL A 36 17.86 -8.17 -7.41
CA VAL A 36 17.84 -8.63 -8.82
C VAL A 36 18.01 -10.14 -8.89
N ALA A 37 18.98 -10.72 -8.17
CA ALA A 37 19.18 -12.16 -8.10
C ALA A 37 17.94 -12.90 -7.56
N ARG A 38 17.40 -12.45 -6.42
CA ARG A 38 16.25 -13.08 -5.77
C ARG A 38 15.00 -13.07 -6.67
N LEU A 39 14.68 -11.92 -7.26
CA LEU A 39 13.52 -11.77 -8.14
C LEU A 39 13.73 -12.48 -9.48
N GLY A 40 14.96 -12.47 -10.02
CA GLY A 40 15.33 -13.25 -11.19
C GLY A 40 15.12 -14.75 -10.99
N VAL A 41 15.60 -15.32 -9.88
CA VAL A 41 15.38 -16.75 -9.56
C VAL A 41 13.89 -17.06 -9.40
N ALA A 42 13.13 -16.18 -8.74
CA ALA A 42 11.69 -16.39 -8.57
C ALA A 42 10.93 -16.39 -9.92
N TYR A 43 11.21 -15.41 -10.79
CA TYR A 43 10.63 -15.35 -12.14
C TYR A 43 11.00 -16.59 -12.94
N MET A 44 12.30 -16.96 -12.94
CA MET A 44 12.81 -18.14 -13.62
C MET A 44 12.09 -19.41 -13.19
N ARG A 45 11.95 -19.66 -11.88
CA ARG A 45 11.23 -20.83 -11.35
C ARG A 45 9.79 -20.86 -11.82
N GLY A 46 9.06 -19.74 -11.72
CA GLY A 46 7.68 -19.67 -12.19
C GLY A 46 7.49 -20.05 -13.67
N MET A 47 8.46 -19.70 -14.53
CA MET A 47 8.45 -20.15 -15.93
C MET A 47 8.78 -21.63 -16.09
N GLN A 48 9.85 -22.10 -15.43
CA GLN A 48 10.31 -23.49 -15.59
C GLN A 48 9.32 -24.50 -14.99
N ASP A 49 8.66 -24.16 -13.88
CA ASP A 49 7.59 -24.97 -13.27
C ASP A 49 6.39 -25.12 -14.22
N ALA A 50 6.14 -24.12 -15.07
CA ALA A 50 5.14 -24.16 -16.13
C ALA A 50 5.63 -24.84 -17.43
N GLY A 51 6.83 -25.45 -17.42
CA GLY A 51 7.42 -26.11 -18.57
C GLY A 51 7.86 -25.16 -19.68
N ILE A 52 8.28 -23.94 -19.32
CA ILE A 52 8.87 -22.92 -20.20
C ILE A 52 10.32 -22.71 -19.78
N MET A 53 11.27 -22.97 -20.68
CA MET A 53 12.68 -22.73 -20.43
C MET A 53 12.95 -21.22 -20.27
N ALA A 54 13.52 -20.86 -19.12
CA ALA A 54 13.99 -19.52 -18.83
C ALA A 54 15.37 -19.27 -19.46
N CYS A 55 15.65 -18.01 -19.75
CA CYS A 55 16.90 -17.53 -20.33
C CYS A 55 17.39 -16.30 -19.57
N ALA A 56 18.41 -16.47 -18.72
CA ALA A 56 19.03 -15.37 -18.01
C ALA A 56 19.73 -14.43 -19.00
N LYS A 57 19.47 -13.13 -18.92
CA LYS A 57 20.07 -12.14 -19.84
C LYS A 57 20.31 -10.77 -19.20
N HIS A 58 21.27 -9.98 -19.71
CA HIS A 58 22.13 -10.28 -20.87
C HIS A 58 23.57 -10.50 -20.39
N PHE A 59 24.06 -11.75 -20.47
CA PHE A 59 25.36 -12.13 -19.92
C PHE A 59 26.51 -11.44 -20.67
N PRO A 60 27.56 -10.93 -20.00
CA PRO A 60 27.83 -11.01 -18.55
C PRO A 60 27.28 -9.84 -17.71
N GLY A 61 26.42 -8.98 -18.26
CA GLY A 61 25.77 -7.87 -17.56
C GLY A 61 25.80 -6.57 -18.38
N HIS A 62 24.63 -6.15 -18.89
CA HIS A 62 24.46 -4.99 -19.77
C HIS A 62 24.00 -3.72 -19.02
N GLY A 63 23.93 -3.78 -17.69
CA GLY A 63 23.33 -2.74 -16.84
C GLY A 63 24.10 -1.42 -16.77
N ASP A 64 25.40 -1.43 -17.04
CA ASP A 64 26.31 -0.30 -16.83
C ASP A 64 26.91 0.25 -18.14
N VAL A 65 26.08 0.48 -19.15
CA VAL A 65 26.53 1.06 -20.43
C VAL A 65 25.67 2.23 -20.87
N ASP A 66 26.32 3.25 -21.43
CA ASP A 66 25.68 4.47 -21.95
C ASP A 66 25.33 4.39 -23.44
N VAL A 67 25.81 3.36 -24.14
CA VAL A 67 25.69 3.20 -25.60
C VAL A 67 24.72 2.06 -25.92
N ASP A 68 23.84 2.28 -26.90
CA ASP A 68 22.95 1.24 -27.41
C ASP A 68 23.66 0.40 -28.49
N SER A 69 23.81 -0.90 -28.18
CA SER A 69 24.39 -1.93 -29.05
C SER A 69 23.77 -2.05 -30.46
N HIS A 70 22.57 -1.50 -30.68
CA HIS A 70 21.98 -1.42 -32.02
C HIS A 70 22.76 -0.49 -32.96
N TYR A 71 23.47 0.50 -32.41
CA TYR A 71 24.18 1.52 -33.19
C TYR A 71 25.70 1.40 -33.08
N ASP A 72 26.22 1.08 -31.89
CA ASP A 72 27.65 0.89 -31.67
C ASP A 72 27.96 -0.07 -30.52
N LEU A 73 29.16 -0.66 -30.50
CA LEU A 73 29.52 -1.70 -29.52
C LEU A 73 29.70 -1.11 -28.10
N PRO A 74 28.83 -1.43 -27.12
CA PRO A 74 28.94 -0.85 -25.78
C PRO A 74 30.15 -1.41 -25.03
N ILE A 75 30.92 -0.53 -24.40
CA ILE A 75 32.15 -0.90 -23.69
C ILE A 75 31.89 -0.91 -22.18
N VAL A 76 32.28 -2.00 -21.49
CA VAL A 76 32.29 -2.11 -20.03
C VAL A 76 33.74 -2.16 -19.55
N ASN A 77 34.24 -1.04 -19.03
CA ASN A 77 35.62 -0.90 -18.51
C ASN A 77 35.72 -1.33 -17.04
N LYS A 78 35.40 -2.60 -16.75
CA LYS A 78 35.50 -3.19 -15.41
C LYS A 78 36.54 -4.29 -15.36
N THR A 79 37.23 -4.42 -14.23
CA THR A 79 38.06 -5.59 -13.95
C THR A 79 37.21 -6.84 -13.73
N ARG A 80 37.82 -8.02 -13.89
CA ARG A 80 37.16 -9.30 -13.60
C ARG A 80 36.58 -9.36 -12.17
N SER A 81 37.32 -8.86 -11.17
CA SER A 81 36.83 -8.84 -9.78
C SER A 81 35.62 -7.93 -9.59
N GLN A 82 35.54 -6.79 -10.30
CA GLN A 82 34.37 -5.90 -10.25
C GLN A 82 33.15 -6.59 -10.86
N LEU A 83 33.30 -7.19 -12.04
CA LEU A 83 32.24 -7.99 -12.69
C LEU A 83 31.75 -9.12 -11.78
N ASP A 84 32.67 -9.86 -11.15
CA ASP A 84 32.35 -10.95 -10.24
C ASP A 84 31.56 -10.49 -9.00
N SER A 85 31.85 -9.29 -8.50
CA SER A 85 31.21 -8.73 -7.31
C SER A 85 29.84 -8.09 -7.59
N MET A 86 29.56 -7.72 -8.83
CA MET A 86 28.37 -6.95 -9.23
C MET A 86 27.61 -7.66 -10.36
N GLU A 87 28.01 -7.45 -11.62
CA GLU A 87 27.26 -7.89 -12.81
C GLU A 87 26.99 -9.40 -12.87
N LEU A 88 27.99 -10.23 -12.51
CA LEU A 88 27.89 -11.69 -12.59
C LEU A 88 27.10 -12.30 -11.43
N MET A 89 26.83 -11.55 -10.36
CA MET A 89 26.21 -12.11 -9.16
C MET A 89 24.80 -12.66 -9.42
N PRO A 90 23.89 -11.92 -10.08
CA PRO A 90 22.58 -12.48 -10.43
C PRO A 90 22.68 -13.70 -11.37
N PHE A 91 23.61 -13.71 -12.31
CA PHE A 91 23.82 -14.87 -13.19
C PHE A 91 24.22 -16.11 -12.38
N LYS A 92 25.21 -16.00 -11.47
CA LYS A 92 25.61 -17.10 -10.58
C LYS A 92 24.41 -17.68 -9.83
N ALA A 93 23.58 -16.83 -9.23
CA ALA A 93 22.39 -17.27 -8.51
C ALA A 93 21.38 -18.02 -9.40
N LEU A 94 21.19 -17.61 -10.66
CA LEU A 94 20.31 -18.30 -11.60
C LEU A 94 20.91 -19.60 -12.12
N LEU A 95 22.22 -19.65 -12.34
CA LEU A 95 22.93 -20.88 -12.71
C LEU A 95 22.81 -21.92 -11.59
N ASP A 96 23.09 -21.54 -10.34
CA ASP A 96 22.94 -22.39 -9.15
C ASP A 96 21.50 -22.88 -8.96
N ALA A 97 20.52 -22.03 -9.30
CA ALA A 97 19.10 -22.37 -9.25
C ALA A 97 18.60 -23.20 -10.45
N GLY A 98 19.46 -23.52 -11.42
CA GLY A 98 19.15 -24.40 -12.54
C GLY A 98 18.44 -23.71 -13.70
N VAL A 99 18.85 -22.50 -14.08
CA VAL A 99 18.36 -21.86 -15.31
C VAL A 99 18.68 -22.71 -16.54
N GLY A 100 17.69 -22.92 -17.41
CA GLY A 100 17.85 -23.78 -18.58
C GLY A 100 18.67 -23.15 -19.72
N SER A 101 18.72 -21.82 -19.80
CA SER A 101 19.47 -21.11 -20.84
C SER A 101 20.04 -19.75 -20.41
N VAL A 102 21.04 -19.26 -21.16
CA VAL A 102 21.66 -17.94 -20.99
C VAL A 102 21.78 -17.25 -22.34
N MET A 103 21.44 -15.96 -22.40
CA MET A 103 21.67 -15.12 -23.59
C MET A 103 22.91 -14.27 -23.39
N VAL A 104 23.85 -14.34 -24.33
CA VAL A 104 25.12 -13.62 -24.31
C VAL A 104 25.01 -12.33 -25.12
N ALA A 105 25.26 -11.20 -24.47
CA ALA A 105 25.19 -9.86 -25.04
C ALA A 105 26.32 -9.57 -26.04
N HIS A 106 26.15 -8.52 -26.83
CA HIS A 106 27.22 -7.93 -27.65
C HIS A 106 27.90 -6.78 -26.90
N LEU A 107 28.75 -7.08 -25.92
CA LEU A 107 29.50 -6.09 -25.14
C LEU A 107 31.00 -6.19 -25.40
N SER A 108 31.71 -5.06 -25.46
CA SER A 108 33.18 -5.04 -25.40
C SER A 108 33.62 -4.96 -23.95
N ILE A 109 34.35 -5.96 -23.46
CA ILE A 109 34.82 -6.04 -22.07
C ILE A 109 36.32 -6.38 -22.08
N PRO A 110 37.21 -5.37 -22.13
CA PRO A 110 38.65 -5.58 -22.31
C PRO A 110 39.31 -6.49 -21.27
N SER A 111 38.74 -6.58 -20.07
CA SER A 111 39.24 -7.45 -19.00
C SER A 111 38.92 -8.94 -19.21
N LEU A 112 38.00 -9.27 -20.11
CA LEU A 112 37.71 -10.64 -20.55
C LEU A 112 38.38 -10.93 -21.89
N ASP A 113 38.33 -9.97 -22.82
CA ASP A 113 38.92 -10.08 -24.14
C ASP A 113 39.28 -8.68 -24.67
N ALA A 114 40.58 -8.42 -24.80
CA ALA A 114 41.09 -7.12 -25.27
C ALA A 114 41.15 -7.01 -26.80
N SER A 115 40.68 -8.03 -27.53
CA SER A 115 40.70 -8.04 -28.99
C SER A 115 39.80 -6.94 -29.57
N PRO A 116 40.28 -6.17 -30.55
CA PRO A 116 39.49 -5.08 -31.13
C PRO A 116 38.25 -5.61 -31.84
N ASN A 117 37.12 -4.91 -31.66
CA ASN A 117 35.82 -5.22 -32.28
C ASN A 117 35.25 -6.61 -31.93
N VAL A 118 35.75 -7.27 -30.88
CA VAL A 118 35.23 -8.55 -30.40
C VAL A 118 34.24 -8.29 -29.28
N ALA A 119 33.00 -8.74 -29.48
CA ALA A 119 31.96 -8.67 -28.47
C ALA A 119 31.92 -9.97 -27.63
N THR A 120 31.38 -9.91 -26.41
CA THR A 120 31.29 -11.06 -25.48
C THR A 120 30.60 -12.28 -26.09
N SER A 121 29.61 -12.09 -26.97
CA SER A 121 28.92 -13.18 -27.69
C SER A 121 29.81 -13.94 -28.68
N ILE A 122 30.89 -13.33 -29.16
CA ILE A 122 31.83 -13.91 -30.11
C ILE A 122 33.23 -14.06 -29.51
N SER A 123 33.36 -13.92 -28.19
CA SER A 123 34.60 -14.09 -27.45
C SER A 123 34.66 -15.46 -26.79
N ALA A 124 35.64 -16.28 -27.17
CA ALA A 124 35.88 -17.58 -26.53
C ALA A 124 36.25 -17.46 -25.04
N PRO A 125 37.08 -16.49 -24.61
CA PRO A 125 37.28 -16.21 -23.19
C PRO A 125 35.99 -15.92 -22.41
N ALA A 126 35.02 -15.21 -23.00
CA ALA A 126 33.77 -14.88 -22.32
C ALA A 126 32.79 -16.08 -22.27
N VAL A 127 32.59 -16.79 -23.38
CA VAL A 127 31.59 -17.87 -23.43
C VAL A 127 32.14 -19.21 -22.95
N ASN A 128 33.24 -19.70 -23.54
CA ASN A 128 33.85 -20.95 -23.09
C ASN A 128 34.63 -20.77 -21.78
N GLY A 129 35.45 -19.72 -21.66
CA GLY A 129 36.23 -19.47 -20.46
C GLY A 129 35.34 -19.17 -19.25
N LEU A 130 34.70 -17.99 -19.24
CA LEU A 130 33.94 -17.54 -18.09
C LEU A 130 32.63 -18.33 -17.89
N LEU A 131 31.71 -18.34 -18.88
CA LEU A 131 30.38 -18.92 -18.66
C LEU A 131 30.41 -20.44 -18.51
N ARG A 132 31.11 -21.15 -19.39
CA ARG A 132 31.13 -22.63 -19.40
C ARG A 132 32.11 -23.21 -18.38
N ASN A 133 33.36 -22.75 -18.38
CA ASN A 133 34.40 -23.36 -17.54
C ASN A 133 34.39 -22.80 -16.11
N ASP A 134 34.52 -21.48 -15.94
CA ASP A 134 34.63 -20.87 -14.60
C ASP A 134 33.30 -20.96 -13.82
N LEU A 135 32.17 -20.70 -14.48
CA LEU A 135 30.83 -20.74 -13.86
C LEU A 135 30.11 -22.08 -14.01
N GLY A 136 30.69 -23.05 -14.71
CA GLY A 136 30.16 -24.41 -14.81
C GLY A 136 28.82 -24.55 -15.54
N PHE A 137 28.43 -23.58 -16.39
CA PHE A 137 27.12 -23.61 -17.03
C PHE A 137 26.99 -24.73 -18.07
N ALA A 138 26.03 -25.64 -17.89
CA ALA A 138 25.81 -26.77 -18.82
C ALA A 138 24.57 -26.63 -19.72
N GLY A 139 23.77 -25.58 -19.54
CA GLY A 139 22.52 -25.35 -20.28
C GLY A 139 22.73 -24.81 -21.70
N LEU A 140 21.66 -24.30 -22.32
CA LEU A 140 21.69 -23.79 -23.69
C LEU A 140 22.15 -22.32 -23.73
N THR A 141 23.04 -21.99 -24.64
CA THR A 141 23.47 -20.60 -24.88
C THR A 141 22.83 -20.04 -26.14
N PHE A 142 22.29 -18.83 -26.02
CA PHE A 142 21.79 -18.02 -27.13
C PHE A 142 22.70 -16.82 -27.32
N THR A 143 23.04 -16.47 -28.55
CA THR A 143 23.54 -15.12 -28.82
C THR A 143 22.40 -14.11 -28.69
N ASP A 144 22.72 -12.85 -28.39
CA ASP A 144 21.83 -11.76 -28.80
C ASP A 144 21.74 -11.69 -30.34
N ALA A 145 20.86 -10.84 -30.87
CA ALA A 145 20.60 -10.76 -32.32
C ALA A 145 21.89 -10.50 -33.11
N LEU A 146 22.28 -11.43 -33.99
CA LEU A 146 23.54 -11.36 -34.73
C LEU A 146 23.55 -10.28 -35.81
N GLU A 147 22.40 -9.81 -36.24
CA GLU A 147 22.25 -8.71 -37.21
C GLU A 147 22.54 -7.31 -36.62
N MET A 148 22.72 -7.19 -35.29
CA MET A 148 22.97 -5.91 -34.63
C MET A 148 24.25 -5.24 -35.16
N LYS A 149 24.09 -4.03 -35.70
CA LYS A 149 25.15 -3.33 -36.47
C LYS A 149 26.36 -2.93 -35.64
N GLY A 150 26.25 -2.84 -34.31
CA GLY A 150 27.37 -2.61 -33.40
C GLY A 150 28.51 -3.63 -33.55
N VAL A 151 28.19 -4.88 -33.89
CA VAL A 151 29.19 -5.96 -34.11
C VAL A 151 29.16 -6.52 -35.53
N ALA A 152 27.98 -6.66 -36.15
CA ALA A 152 27.82 -7.32 -37.44
C ALA A 152 28.63 -6.66 -38.57
N LYS A 153 28.84 -5.33 -38.50
CA LYS A 153 29.59 -4.55 -39.50
C LYS A 153 31.04 -5.02 -39.70
N TYR A 154 31.63 -5.67 -38.70
CA TYR A 154 33.01 -6.18 -38.75
C TYR A 154 33.13 -7.62 -39.30
N PHE A 155 32.00 -8.31 -39.46
CA PHE A 155 31.96 -9.74 -39.80
C PHE A 155 30.95 -10.03 -40.94
N PRO A 156 31.20 -9.48 -42.15
CA PRO A 156 30.28 -9.60 -43.28
C PRO A 156 30.17 -11.05 -43.79
N GLY A 157 29.17 -11.30 -44.63
CA GLY A 157 29.02 -12.58 -45.33
C GLY A 157 28.70 -13.77 -44.42
N GLY A 158 28.02 -13.52 -43.29
CA GLY A 158 27.64 -14.56 -42.34
C GLY A 158 28.79 -15.08 -41.46
N THR A 159 29.96 -14.43 -41.50
CA THR A 159 31.14 -14.88 -40.73
C THR A 159 30.97 -14.71 -39.21
N ILE A 160 30.12 -13.78 -38.76
CA ILE A 160 29.80 -13.62 -37.33
C ILE A 160 29.21 -14.89 -36.71
N ALA A 161 28.42 -15.65 -37.49
CA ALA A 161 27.86 -16.93 -37.05
C ALA A 161 28.95 -17.97 -36.77
N VAL A 162 30.05 -17.92 -37.53
CA VAL A 162 31.21 -18.78 -37.29
C VAL A 162 31.91 -18.37 -36.00
N GLU A 163 32.13 -17.07 -35.77
CA GLU A 163 32.75 -16.59 -34.53
C GLU A 163 31.92 -16.94 -33.30
N ALA A 164 30.59 -16.79 -33.36
CA ALA A 164 29.71 -17.16 -32.26
C ALA A 164 29.78 -18.65 -31.90
N LEU A 165 29.88 -19.54 -32.90
CA LEU A 165 30.02 -20.98 -32.68
C LEU A 165 31.39 -21.34 -32.09
N VAL A 166 32.46 -20.71 -32.60
CA VAL A 166 33.83 -20.85 -32.08
C VAL A 166 33.91 -20.38 -30.63
N ALA A 167 33.26 -19.25 -30.31
CA ALA A 167 33.23 -18.69 -28.96
C ALA A 167 32.61 -19.63 -27.94
N GLY A 168 31.59 -20.40 -28.33
CA GLY A 168 30.95 -21.39 -27.46
C GLY A 168 29.44 -21.49 -27.59
N ASN A 169 28.78 -20.59 -28.33
CA ASN A 169 27.32 -20.55 -28.40
C ASN A 169 26.71 -21.79 -29.06
N ASP A 170 25.48 -22.14 -28.65
CA ASP A 170 24.73 -23.26 -29.23
C ASP A 170 23.68 -22.79 -30.24
N MET A 171 22.97 -21.70 -29.93
CA MET A 171 21.87 -21.16 -30.72
C MET A 171 22.21 -19.74 -31.18
N LEU A 172 22.07 -19.50 -32.48
CA LEU A 172 22.37 -18.21 -33.11
C LEU A 172 21.08 -17.44 -33.35
N CYS A 173 20.87 -16.34 -32.63
CA CYS A 173 19.66 -15.53 -32.73
C CYS A 173 19.77 -14.55 -33.91
N LEU A 174 18.75 -14.50 -34.77
CA LEU A 174 18.59 -13.53 -35.87
C LEU A 174 19.89 -13.25 -36.67
N PRO A 175 20.47 -14.25 -37.37
CA PRO A 175 21.50 -13.99 -38.36
C PRO A 175 20.91 -13.23 -39.55
N GLU A 176 21.60 -12.18 -40.02
CA GLU A 176 21.16 -11.31 -41.13
C GLU A 176 20.86 -12.09 -42.42
N ASP A 177 21.66 -13.11 -42.73
CA ASP A 177 21.49 -14.01 -43.89
C ASP A 177 21.81 -15.46 -43.49
N VAL A 178 20.76 -16.28 -43.35
CA VAL A 178 20.88 -17.70 -42.96
C VAL A 178 21.64 -18.53 -44.01
N PRO A 179 21.31 -18.50 -45.31
CA PRO A 179 22.12 -19.14 -46.35
C PRO A 179 23.60 -18.78 -46.31
N ALA A 180 23.94 -17.50 -46.17
CA ALA A 180 25.33 -17.04 -46.10
C ALA A 180 26.04 -17.57 -44.84
N ALA A 181 25.37 -17.54 -43.68
CA ALA A 181 25.89 -18.10 -42.44
C ALA A 181 26.20 -19.61 -42.58
N ILE A 182 25.29 -20.40 -43.17
CA ILE A 182 25.51 -21.83 -43.43
C ILE A 182 26.73 -22.04 -44.34
N LYS A 183 26.86 -21.23 -45.40
CA LYS A 183 28.02 -21.29 -46.30
C LYS A 183 29.33 -20.97 -45.56
N ALA A 184 29.34 -19.94 -44.72
CA ALA A 184 30.50 -19.55 -43.92
C ALA A 184 30.89 -20.65 -42.92
N ILE A 185 29.92 -21.27 -42.24
CA ILE A 185 30.16 -22.39 -41.31
C ILE A 185 30.76 -23.60 -42.04
N LYS A 186 30.19 -23.98 -43.21
CA LYS A 186 30.75 -25.07 -44.04
C LYS A 186 32.20 -24.77 -44.45
N ALA A 187 32.50 -23.52 -44.82
CA ALA A 187 33.86 -23.11 -45.16
C ALA A 187 34.80 -23.18 -43.94
N ALA A 188 34.34 -22.80 -42.76
CA ALA A 188 35.12 -22.88 -41.52
C ALA A 188 35.43 -24.33 -41.10
N ILE A 189 34.49 -25.26 -41.32
CA ILE A 189 34.72 -26.71 -41.12
C ILE A 189 35.79 -27.21 -42.09
N LYS A 190 35.70 -26.86 -43.38
CA LYS A 190 36.70 -27.24 -44.39
C LYS A 190 38.10 -26.72 -44.03
N LYS A 191 38.17 -25.52 -43.44
CA LYS A 191 39.40 -24.89 -42.95
C LYS A 191 39.85 -25.40 -41.56
N ARG A 192 39.17 -26.39 -40.98
CA ARG A 192 39.43 -26.94 -39.64
C ARG A 192 39.36 -25.92 -38.49
N ARG A 193 38.68 -24.78 -38.71
CA ARG A 193 38.41 -23.78 -37.66
C ARG A 193 37.23 -24.20 -36.77
N LEU A 194 36.33 -25.01 -37.32
CA LEU A 194 35.31 -25.76 -36.60
C LEU A 194 35.50 -27.25 -36.92
N ASN A 195 35.17 -28.13 -35.97
CA ASN A 195 35.15 -29.57 -36.19
C ASN A 195 33.76 -30.14 -35.85
N TRP A 196 33.47 -31.34 -36.37
CA TRP A 196 32.18 -31.99 -36.19
C TRP A 196 31.90 -32.35 -34.74
N THR A 197 32.90 -32.75 -33.96
CA THR A 197 32.72 -33.07 -32.53
C THR A 197 32.13 -31.90 -31.75
N ILE A 198 32.66 -30.68 -31.93
CA ILE A 198 32.17 -29.46 -31.27
C ILE A 198 30.74 -29.13 -31.73
N LEU A 199 30.44 -29.31 -33.01
CA LEU A 199 29.09 -29.05 -33.54
C LEU A 199 28.08 -30.07 -33.03
N ASP A 200 28.44 -31.35 -32.98
CA ASP A 200 27.59 -32.43 -32.48
C ASP A 200 27.24 -32.22 -31.01
N GLU A 201 28.18 -31.75 -30.19
CA GLU A 201 27.89 -31.40 -28.79
C GLU A 201 26.85 -30.28 -28.68
N LYS A 202 26.96 -29.23 -29.48
CA LYS A 202 26.00 -28.11 -29.50
C LYS A 202 24.62 -28.57 -29.96
N VAL A 203 24.57 -29.37 -31.03
CA VAL A 203 23.31 -29.97 -31.53
C VAL A 203 22.70 -30.89 -30.47
N LYS A 204 23.51 -31.68 -29.77
CA LYS A 204 23.06 -32.56 -28.68
C LYS A 204 22.46 -31.76 -27.52
N ARG A 205 23.03 -30.61 -27.14
CA ARG A 205 22.42 -29.71 -26.12
C ARG A 205 21.06 -29.19 -26.59
N ALA A 206 20.96 -28.73 -27.84
CA ALA A 206 19.70 -28.24 -28.41
C ALA A 206 18.62 -29.34 -28.47
N LEU A 207 18.97 -30.55 -28.89
CA LEU A 207 18.06 -31.70 -28.92
C LEU A 207 17.66 -32.15 -27.51
N ARG A 208 18.60 -32.15 -26.56
CA ARG A 208 18.31 -32.45 -25.14
C ARG A 208 17.31 -31.44 -24.56
N ALA A 209 17.50 -30.15 -24.83
CA ALA A 209 16.56 -29.11 -24.41
C ALA A 209 15.15 -29.36 -24.98
N LYS A 210 15.04 -29.67 -26.28
CA LYS A 210 13.76 -30.02 -26.91
C LYS A 210 13.10 -31.24 -26.27
N TYR A 211 13.87 -32.29 -26.00
CA TYR A 211 13.40 -33.50 -25.35
C TYR A 211 12.89 -33.22 -23.92
N GLN A 212 13.66 -32.47 -23.12
CA GLN A 212 13.28 -32.07 -21.76
C GLN A 212 12.01 -31.19 -21.73
N LEU A 213 11.77 -30.41 -22.78
CA LEU A 213 10.56 -29.60 -22.94
C LEU A 213 9.35 -30.40 -23.48
N GLY A 214 9.50 -31.70 -23.70
CA GLY A 214 8.45 -32.61 -24.15
C GLY A 214 8.19 -32.60 -25.67
N LEU A 215 9.07 -31.98 -26.46
CA LEU A 215 8.85 -31.78 -27.90
C LEU A 215 9.07 -33.04 -28.76
N SER A 216 9.47 -34.16 -28.16
CA SER A 216 9.46 -35.47 -28.82
C SER A 216 8.04 -35.98 -29.09
N ASN A 217 7.04 -35.48 -28.34
CA ASN A 217 5.63 -35.76 -28.57
C ASN A 217 4.94 -34.49 -29.07
N GLN A 218 4.67 -34.42 -30.38
CA GLN A 218 4.02 -33.25 -30.97
C GLN A 218 2.54 -33.20 -30.59
N SER A 219 2.10 -32.07 -30.02
CA SER A 219 0.69 -31.78 -29.74
C SER A 219 0.22 -30.59 -30.60
N LEU A 220 -0.94 -30.72 -31.23
CA LEU A 220 -1.59 -29.59 -31.89
C LEU A 220 -2.07 -28.59 -30.84
N ILE A 221 -1.85 -27.30 -31.09
CA ILE A 221 -2.31 -26.22 -30.21
C ILE A 221 -3.78 -25.96 -30.52
N ASP A 222 -4.66 -26.20 -29.54
CA ASP A 222 -6.07 -25.83 -29.67
C ASP A 222 -6.21 -24.30 -29.66
N THR A 223 -6.70 -23.67 -30.73
CA THR A 223 -6.82 -22.21 -30.79
C THR A 223 -8.17 -21.69 -30.30
N ARG A 224 -9.11 -22.57 -29.92
CA ARG A 224 -10.41 -22.17 -29.38
C ARG A 224 -10.22 -21.41 -28.07
N ASN A 225 -10.90 -20.27 -27.94
CA ASN A 225 -10.88 -19.39 -26.76
C ASN A 225 -9.49 -18.90 -26.30
N LEU A 226 -8.46 -19.05 -27.13
CA LEU A 226 -7.06 -18.84 -26.76
C LEU A 226 -6.78 -17.46 -26.14
N THR A 227 -7.30 -16.38 -26.74
CA THR A 227 -7.10 -15.02 -26.23
C THR A 227 -7.73 -14.83 -24.85
N ALA A 228 -8.94 -15.34 -24.62
CA ALA A 228 -9.59 -15.22 -23.32
C ALA A 228 -8.88 -16.07 -22.25
N ASP A 229 -8.44 -17.29 -22.59
CA ASP A 229 -7.66 -18.15 -21.69
C ASP A 229 -6.36 -17.48 -21.23
N LEU A 230 -5.66 -16.80 -22.16
CA LEU A 230 -4.40 -16.11 -21.86
C LEU A 230 -4.59 -14.91 -20.93
N ASN A 231 -5.72 -14.21 -21.03
CA ASN A 231 -5.99 -13.00 -20.25
C ASN A 231 -6.79 -13.25 -18.97
N LYS A 232 -7.33 -14.47 -18.77
CA LYS A 232 -8.24 -14.81 -17.66
C LYS A 232 -7.72 -14.44 -16.25
N HIS A 233 -6.40 -14.45 -16.06
CA HIS A 233 -5.77 -14.20 -14.75
C HIS A 233 -4.77 -13.04 -14.74
N THR A 234 -4.56 -12.35 -15.87
CA THR A 234 -3.50 -11.33 -16.00
C THR A 234 -3.83 -10.07 -15.22
N ASP A 235 -5.06 -9.60 -15.29
CA ASP A 235 -5.42 -8.29 -14.72
C ASP A 235 -5.41 -8.30 -13.19
N ASN A 236 -5.87 -9.39 -12.56
CA ASN A 236 -5.78 -9.54 -11.10
C ASN A 236 -4.33 -9.51 -10.60
N ILE A 237 -3.40 -10.15 -11.32
CA ILE A 237 -1.98 -10.12 -10.96
C ILE A 237 -1.40 -8.73 -11.19
N ARG A 238 -1.72 -8.09 -12.32
CA ARG A 238 -1.28 -6.72 -12.61
C ARG A 238 -1.80 -5.72 -11.58
N GLU A 239 -3.04 -5.87 -11.13
CA GLU A 239 -3.63 -5.04 -10.09
C GLU A 239 -2.93 -5.25 -8.74
N ALA A 240 -2.69 -6.51 -8.35
CA ALA A 240 -1.95 -6.84 -7.14
C ALA A 240 -0.54 -6.25 -7.17
N VAL A 241 0.16 -6.33 -8.31
CA VAL A 241 1.46 -5.70 -8.50
C VAL A 241 1.34 -4.18 -8.39
N ALA A 242 0.43 -3.54 -9.12
CA ALA A 242 0.26 -2.08 -9.09
C ALA A 242 0.00 -1.55 -7.67
N ARG A 243 -0.92 -2.17 -6.93
CA ARG A 243 -1.24 -1.82 -5.53
C ARG A 243 -0.03 -1.99 -4.61
N ALA A 244 0.80 -3.01 -4.84
CA ALA A 244 1.98 -3.29 -4.01
C ALA A 244 3.20 -2.42 -4.40
N THR A 245 3.30 -1.95 -5.64
CA THR A 245 4.49 -1.24 -6.14
C THR A 245 4.39 0.26 -6.09
N ILE A 246 3.19 0.86 -6.14
CA ILE A 246 3.05 2.32 -6.08
C ILE A 246 3.77 2.85 -4.83
N THR A 247 4.69 3.79 -5.06
CA THR A 247 5.65 4.25 -4.06
C THR A 247 5.44 5.73 -3.81
N LEU A 248 5.15 6.10 -2.56
CA LEU A 248 5.23 7.48 -2.12
C LEU A 248 6.70 7.84 -1.86
N VAL A 249 7.27 8.64 -2.75
CA VAL A 249 8.70 8.99 -2.75
C VAL A 249 8.99 10.12 -1.77
N HIS A 250 8.10 11.12 -1.75
CA HIS A 250 8.23 12.29 -0.90
C HIS A 250 6.85 12.85 -0.51
N SER A 251 6.75 13.42 0.69
CA SER A 251 5.59 14.18 1.16
C SER A 251 6.03 15.23 2.18
N GLU A 252 5.65 16.49 1.97
CA GLU A 252 5.94 17.60 2.90
C GLU A 252 5.39 17.38 4.32
N THR A 253 4.21 16.77 4.45
CA THR A 253 3.54 16.54 5.74
C THR A 253 3.85 15.17 6.34
N GLY A 254 4.54 14.30 5.60
CA GLY A 254 4.73 12.89 5.94
C GLY A 254 3.47 12.04 5.83
N VAL A 255 2.36 12.59 5.30
CA VAL A 255 1.10 11.88 5.02
C VAL A 255 0.62 12.24 3.60
N LEU A 256 0.25 11.23 2.79
CA LEU A 256 -0.27 11.49 1.45
C LEU A 256 -1.61 12.24 1.58
N PRO A 257 -1.80 13.35 0.86
CA PRO A 257 -3.08 14.03 0.86
C PRO A 257 -4.20 13.10 0.35
N VAL A 258 -5.10 12.70 1.24
CA VAL A 258 -6.38 12.10 0.84
C VAL A 258 -7.28 13.23 0.39
N LEU A 259 -7.86 13.12 -0.80
CA LEU A 259 -8.58 14.22 -1.47
C LEU A 259 -10.05 14.36 -1.03
N ARG A 260 -10.40 13.90 0.17
CA ARG A 260 -11.78 13.94 0.64
C ARG A 260 -12.20 15.37 0.97
N ASP A 261 -13.37 15.77 0.50
CA ASP A 261 -14.01 17.08 0.75
C ASP A 261 -13.15 18.29 0.31
N LYS A 262 -12.18 18.08 -0.59
CA LYS A 262 -11.38 19.13 -1.18
C LYS A 262 -11.95 19.55 -2.53
N LYS A 263 -11.88 20.85 -2.84
CA LYS A 263 -12.02 21.33 -4.22
C LYS A 263 -10.73 21.01 -4.98
N VAL A 264 -10.81 20.09 -5.94
CA VAL A 264 -9.66 19.53 -6.65
C VAL A 264 -9.61 20.02 -8.10
N ALA A 265 -8.41 20.30 -8.59
CA ALA A 265 -8.13 20.34 -10.02
C ALA A 265 -7.22 19.17 -10.42
N PHE A 266 -7.49 18.57 -11.56
CA PHE A 266 -6.58 17.62 -12.20
C PHE A 266 -5.84 18.31 -13.34
N VAL A 267 -4.51 18.17 -13.37
CA VAL A 267 -3.65 18.60 -14.45
C VAL A 267 -2.94 17.38 -15.06
N GLY A 268 -3.30 17.05 -16.30
CA GLY A 268 -2.68 15.98 -17.06
C GLY A 268 -1.54 16.49 -17.95
N ILE A 269 -0.30 16.26 -17.54
CA ILE A 269 0.90 16.58 -18.34
C ILE A 269 1.23 15.40 -19.24
N GLY A 270 1.43 15.66 -20.53
CA GLY A 270 1.61 14.65 -21.58
C GLY A 270 0.30 14.13 -22.16
N LEU A 271 -0.85 14.71 -21.78
CA LEU A 271 -2.17 14.27 -22.24
C LEU A 271 -2.81 15.28 -23.20
N SER A 272 -3.49 14.75 -24.23
CA SER A 272 -4.40 15.52 -25.10
C SER A 272 -5.88 15.17 -24.87
N ASN A 273 -6.15 14.04 -24.21
CA ASN A 273 -7.48 13.59 -23.80
C ASN A 273 -7.39 13.01 -22.37
N LEU A 274 -8.50 12.97 -21.65
CA LEU A 274 -8.54 12.30 -20.35
C LEU A 274 -8.28 10.81 -20.51
N ASN A 275 -7.29 10.30 -19.79
CA ASN A 275 -7.06 8.88 -19.60
C ASN A 275 -7.84 8.37 -18.38
N VAL A 276 -7.75 7.06 -18.09
CA VAL A 276 -8.46 6.45 -16.94
C VAL A 276 -8.14 7.14 -15.62
N PHE A 277 -6.89 7.54 -15.38
CA PHE A 277 -6.52 8.26 -14.16
C PHE A 277 -7.25 9.61 -14.08
N GLY A 278 -7.13 10.45 -15.10
CA GLY A 278 -7.80 11.75 -15.15
C GLY A 278 -9.32 11.64 -15.05
N THR A 279 -9.94 10.67 -15.74
CA THR A 279 -11.38 10.38 -15.63
C THR A 279 -11.77 9.99 -14.21
N ARG A 280 -10.97 9.13 -13.55
CA ARG A 280 -11.21 8.75 -12.15
C ARG A 280 -11.10 9.94 -11.22
N ILE A 281 -10.09 10.81 -11.36
CA ILE A 281 -9.97 12.02 -10.53
C ILE A 281 -11.14 12.97 -10.76
N GLN A 282 -11.56 13.17 -12.01
CA GLN A 282 -12.75 13.96 -12.36
C GLN A 282 -14.01 13.39 -11.69
N MET A 283 -14.26 12.09 -11.79
CA MET A 283 -15.48 11.47 -11.26
C MET A 283 -15.46 11.33 -9.73
N ASP A 284 -14.34 10.85 -9.16
CA ASP A 284 -14.23 10.55 -7.73
C ASP A 284 -14.18 11.82 -6.87
N HIS A 285 -13.71 12.94 -7.43
CA HIS A 285 -13.51 14.20 -6.70
C HIS A 285 -14.21 15.42 -7.33
N GLN A 286 -15.04 15.22 -8.37
CA GLN A 286 -15.67 16.31 -9.13
C GLN A 286 -14.64 17.35 -9.60
N ALA A 287 -13.45 16.88 -9.98
CA ALA A 287 -12.31 17.74 -10.26
C ALA A 287 -12.47 18.47 -11.59
N ASP A 288 -12.12 19.74 -11.62
CA ASP A 288 -11.92 20.47 -12.88
C ASP A 288 -10.66 19.95 -13.57
N THR A 289 -10.70 19.73 -14.87
CA THR A 289 -9.62 19.05 -15.61
C THR A 289 -8.93 19.97 -16.59
N TYR A 290 -7.60 19.98 -16.56
CA TYR A 290 -6.73 20.73 -17.46
C TYR A 290 -5.70 19.78 -18.09
N LEU A 291 -5.53 19.83 -19.40
CA LEU A 291 -4.62 18.93 -20.11
C LEU A 291 -3.54 19.75 -20.83
N PHE A 292 -2.30 19.26 -20.79
CA PHE A 292 -1.15 19.88 -21.41
C PHE A 292 -0.33 18.81 -22.14
N SER A 293 -0.39 18.77 -23.47
CA SER A 293 0.41 17.83 -24.27
C SER A 293 1.84 18.34 -24.46
N TYR A 294 2.80 17.46 -24.76
CA TYR A 294 4.19 17.88 -25.00
C TYR A 294 4.39 18.76 -26.26
N LYS A 295 3.35 18.95 -27.07
CA LYS A 295 3.35 19.86 -28.23
C LYS A 295 2.87 21.27 -27.88
N GLU A 296 2.27 21.46 -26.70
CA GLU A 296 1.73 22.75 -26.28
C GLU A 296 2.85 23.74 -25.92
N SER A 297 2.55 25.03 -26.07
CA SER A 297 3.48 26.12 -25.83
C SER A 297 3.39 26.69 -24.42
N ALA A 298 4.31 27.61 -24.08
CA ALA A 298 4.31 28.31 -22.81
C ALA A 298 3.05 29.18 -22.61
N GLU A 299 2.47 29.70 -23.69
CA GLU A 299 1.21 30.45 -23.65
C GLU A 299 0.07 29.58 -23.10
N LYS A 300 -0.02 28.32 -23.55
CA LYS A 300 -1.04 27.39 -23.05
C LYS A 300 -0.85 27.06 -21.57
N ALA A 301 0.39 26.92 -21.12
CA ALA A 301 0.72 26.73 -19.71
C ALA A 301 0.23 27.91 -18.87
N ASN A 302 0.50 29.14 -19.33
CA ASN A 302 0.06 30.37 -18.66
C ASN A 302 -1.47 30.48 -18.54
N GLU A 303 -2.21 30.09 -19.57
CA GLU A 303 -3.69 30.04 -19.54
C GLU A 303 -4.21 29.08 -18.46
N ILE A 304 -3.63 27.88 -18.37
CA ILE A 304 -4.01 26.88 -17.36
C ILE A 304 -3.68 27.41 -15.96
N LEU A 305 -2.49 27.96 -15.76
CA LEU A 305 -2.09 28.55 -14.46
C LEU A 305 -3.02 29.68 -14.01
N ALA A 306 -3.43 30.55 -14.93
CA ALA A 306 -4.40 31.61 -14.64
C ALA A 306 -5.76 31.03 -14.23
N SER A 307 -6.20 29.97 -14.90
CA SER A 307 -7.44 29.26 -14.58
C SER A 307 -7.37 28.59 -13.20
N LEU A 308 -6.25 27.94 -12.88
CA LEU A 308 -6.01 27.31 -11.57
C LEU A 308 -6.04 28.34 -10.43
N LYS A 309 -5.40 29.51 -10.60
CA LYS A 309 -5.44 30.61 -9.62
C LYS A 309 -6.86 31.11 -9.39
N LYS A 310 -7.64 31.28 -10.46
CA LYS A 310 -9.04 31.71 -10.38
C LYS A 310 -9.94 30.67 -9.71
N GLY A 311 -9.66 29.39 -9.92
CA GLY A 311 -10.46 28.28 -9.39
C GLY A 311 -10.34 28.09 -7.87
N GLN A 312 -9.33 28.66 -7.21
CA GLN A 312 -9.11 28.56 -5.75
C GLN A 312 -9.14 27.10 -5.24
N TYR A 313 -8.45 26.21 -5.96
CA TYR A 313 -8.38 24.79 -5.61
C TYR A 313 -7.62 24.57 -4.30
N GLN A 314 -8.10 23.63 -3.49
CA GLN A 314 -7.45 23.21 -2.24
C GLN A 314 -6.37 22.15 -2.49
N GLU A 315 -6.42 21.46 -3.63
CA GLU A 315 -5.38 20.54 -4.10
C GLU A 315 -5.35 20.48 -5.62
N VAL A 316 -4.15 20.44 -6.20
CA VAL A 316 -3.90 20.19 -7.62
C VAL A 316 -3.26 18.82 -7.78
N VAL A 317 -3.99 17.88 -8.39
CA VAL A 317 -3.49 16.55 -8.73
C VAL A 317 -2.81 16.61 -10.09
N ILE A 318 -1.53 16.31 -10.14
CA ILE A 318 -0.72 16.37 -11.35
C ILE A 318 -0.41 14.95 -11.80
N GLY A 319 -0.95 14.52 -12.94
CA GLY A 319 -0.61 13.24 -13.58
C GLY A 319 0.38 13.46 -14.72
N VAL A 320 1.56 12.87 -14.64
CA VAL A 320 2.58 12.91 -15.71
C VAL A 320 2.55 11.60 -16.49
N HIS A 321 2.25 11.68 -17.78
CA HIS A 321 1.95 10.54 -18.66
C HIS A 321 2.62 10.67 -20.03
N GLY A 322 2.62 9.59 -20.80
CA GLY A 322 2.88 9.64 -22.25
C GLY A 322 4.29 10.05 -22.67
N PHE A 323 5.26 10.03 -21.75
CA PHE A 323 6.67 10.26 -22.06
C PHE A 323 7.36 8.97 -22.51
N SER A 324 8.52 9.11 -23.16
CA SER A 324 9.34 7.97 -23.60
C SER A 324 9.76 7.11 -22.41
N LEU A 325 9.84 5.79 -22.57
CA LEU A 325 10.46 4.93 -21.56
C LEU A 325 12.00 5.04 -21.54
N ARG A 326 12.60 5.59 -22.60
CA ARG A 326 14.06 5.73 -22.75
C ARG A 326 14.50 7.15 -22.38
N PRO A 327 15.65 7.31 -21.69
CA PRO A 327 16.10 8.60 -21.13
C PRO A 327 16.51 9.66 -22.17
N ALA A 328 16.77 9.26 -23.41
CA ALA A 328 17.20 10.18 -24.47
C ALA A 328 16.23 11.38 -24.63
N ASN A 329 16.79 12.56 -24.92
CA ASN A 329 16.06 13.81 -25.08
C ASN A 329 15.10 14.13 -23.92
N GLN A 330 15.55 13.92 -22.67
CA GLN A 330 14.73 14.15 -21.46
C GLN A 330 13.42 13.33 -21.49
N TYR A 331 13.50 12.08 -21.92
CA TYR A 331 12.33 11.22 -22.15
C TYR A 331 11.31 11.80 -23.16
N ASN A 332 11.74 12.70 -24.06
CA ASN A 332 10.89 13.51 -24.94
C ASN A 332 9.87 14.41 -24.21
N ILE A 333 10.12 14.74 -22.94
CA ILE A 333 9.32 15.72 -22.20
C ILE A 333 9.76 17.12 -22.66
N SER A 334 8.81 17.93 -23.13
CA SER A 334 9.15 19.28 -23.61
C SER A 334 9.60 20.22 -22.49
N ASN A 335 10.51 21.15 -22.79
CA ASN A 335 10.94 22.17 -21.83
C ASN A 335 9.76 23.02 -21.31
N ALA A 336 8.76 23.28 -22.16
CA ALA A 336 7.53 23.96 -21.76
C ALA A 336 6.75 23.16 -20.70
N ALA A 337 6.66 21.83 -20.83
CA ALA A 337 6.01 20.98 -19.85
C ALA A 337 6.76 20.94 -18.51
N LEU A 338 8.09 20.87 -18.53
CA LEU A 338 8.91 20.90 -17.31
C LEU A 338 8.77 22.24 -16.58
N GLU A 339 8.79 23.35 -17.31
CA GLU A 339 8.63 24.67 -16.73
C GLU A 339 7.20 24.88 -16.19
N PHE A 340 6.19 24.44 -16.93
CA PHE A 340 4.80 24.44 -16.47
C PHE A 340 4.64 23.63 -15.17
N TYR A 341 5.21 22.43 -15.13
CA TYR A 341 5.21 21.58 -13.94
C TYR A 341 5.83 22.28 -12.71
N ARG A 342 6.98 22.95 -12.85
CA ARG A 342 7.60 23.69 -11.74
C ARG A 342 6.66 24.77 -11.20
N GLN A 343 5.97 25.49 -12.09
CA GLN A 343 5.01 26.51 -11.69
C GLN A 343 3.79 25.93 -10.98
N LEU A 344 3.38 24.70 -11.30
CA LEU A 344 2.31 23.99 -10.57
C LEU A 344 2.69 23.66 -9.12
N GLN A 345 3.98 23.57 -8.79
CA GLN A 345 4.43 23.35 -7.40
C GLN A 345 4.16 24.57 -6.49
N THR A 346 3.77 25.73 -7.03
CA THR A 346 3.32 26.87 -6.21
C THR A 346 1.97 26.62 -5.53
N PHE A 347 1.16 25.69 -6.04
CA PHE A 347 -0.10 25.28 -5.43
C PHE A 347 0.11 24.17 -4.38
N PRO A 348 -0.86 23.90 -3.49
CA PRO A 348 -0.94 22.60 -2.82
C PRO A 348 -1.10 21.52 -3.89
N SER A 349 -0.13 20.63 -4.03
CA SER A 349 -0.09 19.66 -5.12
C SER A 349 0.35 18.26 -4.70
N VAL A 350 -0.12 17.28 -5.47
CA VAL A 350 0.38 15.92 -5.49
C VAL A 350 0.71 15.50 -6.91
N THR A 351 1.96 15.08 -7.14
CA THR A 351 2.49 14.68 -8.44
C THR A 351 2.58 13.16 -8.51
N LEU A 352 1.95 12.56 -9.52
CA LEU A 352 1.97 11.13 -9.81
C LEU A 352 2.62 10.92 -11.19
N VAL A 353 3.73 10.19 -11.22
CA VAL A 353 4.51 9.96 -12.44
C VAL A 353 4.30 8.52 -12.93
N PHE A 354 3.73 8.38 -14.12
CA PHE A 354 3.37 7.10 -14.74
C PHE A 354 4.38 6.75 -15.84
N GLY A 355 5.18 5.71 -15.60
CA GLY A 355 6.23 5.26 -16.53
C GLY A 355 7.58 5.06 -15.85
N ASN A 356 8.67 5.24 -16.60
CA ASN A 356 10.02 4.93 -16.12
C ASN A 356 10.38 5.74 -14.85
N VAL A 357 10.63 5.03 -13.74
CA VAL A 357 10.94 5.61 -12.43
C VAL A 357 12.18 6.51 -12.42
N LEU A 358 13.11 6.33 -13.36
CA LEU A 358 14.28 7.20 -13.47
C LEU A 358 13.92 8.62 -13.93
N SER A 359 12.74 8.84 -14.53
CA SER A 359 12.27 10.19 -14.89
C SER A 359 11.92 11.07 -13.69
N LEU A 360 11.79 10.49 -12.49
CA LEU A 360 11.54 11.24 -11.25
C LEU A 360 12.61 12.30 -10.96
N SER A 361 13.82 12.18 -11.53
CA SER A 361 14.86 13.22 -11.42
C SER A 361 14.39 14.59 -11.94
N TYR A 362 13.44 14.62 -12.88
CA TYR A 362 12.87 15.86 -13.42
C TYR A 362 11.75 16.46 -12.56
N PHE A 363 11.30 15.73 -11.53
CA PHE A 363 10.17 16.08 -10.66
C PHE A 363 10.55 16.05 -9.17
N ALA A 364 11.85 16.15 -8.86
CA ALA A 364 12.37 15.99 -7.50
C ALA A 364 11.99 17.14 -6.54
N ASP A 365 11.53 18.27 -7.08
CA ASP A 365 11.00 19.44 -6.39
C ASP A 365 9.51 19.34 -6.05
N ALA A 366 8.85 18.22 -6.38
CA ALA A 366 7.44 18.00 -6.05
C ALA A 366 7.22 18.01 -4.54
N LYS A 367 6.18 18.72 -4.08
CA LYS A 367 5.76 18.74 -2.66
C LYS A 367 5.33 17.37 -2.14
N ASN A 368 4.56 16.66 -2.97
CA ASN A 368 4.20 15.26 -2.74
C ASN A 368 4.43 14.50 -4.04
N LEU A 369 5.26 13.45 -4.01
CA LEU A 369 5.71 12.73 -5.20
C LEU A 369 5.41 11.24 -5.10
N VAL A 370 4.69 10.71 -6.08
CA VAL A 370 4.33 9.28 -6.18
C VAL A 370 4.88 8.70 -7.48
N ALA A 371 5.57 7.57 -7.36
CA ALA A 371 6.02 6.76 -8.49
C ALA A 371 4.99 5.67 -8.81
N CYS A 372 4.47 5.67 -10.03
CA CYS A 372 3.46 4.70 -10.49
C CYS A 372 4.04 3.59 -11.39
N TYR A 373 5.26 3.75 -11.92
CA TYR A 373 6.04 2.76 -12.70
C TYR A 373 5.48 2.36 -14.07
N GLN A 374 4.17 2.24 -14.22
CA GLN A 374 3.50 1.89 -15.47
C GLN A 374 2.49 2.99 -15.84
N ASP A 375 2.27 3.17 -17.14
CA ASP A 375 1.27 4.09 -17.69
C ASP A 375 0.18 3.28 -18.39
N ASP A 376 -0.61 2.57 -17.59
CA ASP A 376 -1.73 1.74 -18.03
C ASP A 376 -2.96 1.93 -17.13
N ASP A 377 -4.12 1.45 -17.61
CA ASP A 377 -5.41 1.64 -16.94
C ASP A 377 -5.50 0.97 -15.56
N ILE A 378 -4.81 -0.16 -15.36
CA ILE A 378 -4.82 -0.88 -14.09
C ILE A 378 -4.06 -0.08 -13.03
N THR A 379 -2.88 0.42 -13.40
CA THR A 379 -2.03 1.24 -12.53
C THR A 379 -2.67 2.60 -12.27
N ALA A 380 -3.29 3.20 -13.28
CA ALA A 380 -4.11 4.41 -13.17
C ALA A 380 -5.24 4.23 -12.14
N ASN A 381 -5.98 3.12 -12.19
CA ASN A 381 -7.04 2.85 -11.20
C ASN A 381 -6.49 2.68 -9.78
N ALA A 382 -5.36 1.98 -9.61
CA ALA A 382 -4.72 1.82 -8.31
C ALA A 382 -4.22 3.16 -7.74
N ALA A 383 -3.64 4.03 -8.58
CA ALA A 383 -3.21 5.37 -8.20
C ALA A 383 -4.38 6.28 -7.81
N ALA A 384 -5.52 6.18 -8.50
CA ALA A 384 -6.73 6.90 -8.10
C ALA A 384 -7.29 6.39 -6.76
N ASP A 385 -7.31 5.06 -6.55
CA ASP A 385 -7.71 4.44 -5.28
C ASP A 385 -6.81 4.89 -4.12
N LEU A 386 -5.51 5.11 -4.36
CA LEU A 386 -4.59 5.67 -3.38
C LEU A 386 -5.02 7.07 -2.93
N LEU A 387 -5.31 7.98 -3.86
CA LEU A 387 -5.74 9.36 -3.56
C LEU A 387 -7.13 9.44 -2.90
N LYS A 388 -7.97 8.43 -3.18
CA LYS A 388 -9.27 8.23 -2.52
C LYS A 388 -9.15 7.60 -1.12
N GLY A 389 -7.96 7.17 -0.71
CA GLY A 389 -7.72 6.51 0.58
C GLY A 389 -8.20 5.06 0.66
N ARG A 390 -8.46 4.41 -0.49
CA ARG A 390 -8.84 2.99 -0.57
C ARG A 390 -7.66 2.04 -0.39
N ILE A 391 -6.46 2.50 -0.72
CA ILE A 391 -5.20 1.79 -0.47
C ILE A 391 -4.17 2.72 0.16
N THR A 392 -3.16 2.12 0.77
CA THR A 392 -1.94 2.80 1.23
C THR A 392 -0.78 2.51 0.27
N PRO A 393 0.19 3.43 0.13
CA PRO A 393 1.41 3.17 -0.62
C PRO A 393 2.26 2.14 0.13
N GLN A 394 2.71 1.11 -0.58
CA GLN A 394 3.50 0.00 -0.04
C GLN A 394 4.86 -0.14 -0.72
N GLY A 395 5.04 0.51 -1.87
CA GLY A 395 6.25 0.38 -2.66
C GLY A 395 7.45 1.09 -2.05
N VAL A 396 8.63 0.62 -2.48
CA VAL A 396 9.92 1.26 -2.26
C VAL A 396 10.66 1.37 -3.58
N LEU A 397 11.48 2.40 -3.71
CA LEU A 397 12.23 2.65 -4.92
C LEU A 397 13.18 1.48 -5.25
N PRO A 398 13.15 0.94 -6.48
CA PRO A 398 14.08 -0.08 -6.93
C PRO A 398 15.44 0.49 -7.37
N VAL A 399 15.58 1.82 -7.39
CA VAL A 399 16.80 2.56 -7.77
C VAL A 399 16.91 3.84 -6.94
N SER A 400 18.11 4.38 -6.81
CA SER A 400 18.35 5.70 -6.26
C SER A 400 17.99 6.77 -7.30
N VAL A 401 17.06 7.65 -6.96
CA VAL A 401 16.55 8.70 -7.87
C VAL A 401 15.91 9.83 -7.08
N ALA A 402 15.87 11.05 -7.64
CA ALA A 402 15.21 12.22 -7.03
C ALA A 402 15.69 12.52 -5.59
N GLY A 403 16.99 12.34 -5.33
CA GLY A 403 17.59 12.56 -4.00
C GLY A 403 17.22 11.49 -2.96
N LYS A 404 16.57 10.40 -3.35
CA LYS A 404 16.23 9.24 -2.50
C LYS A 404 17.08 8.04 -2.88
N LYS A 405 17.46 7.22 -1.90
CA LYS A 405 18.22 6.00 -2.14
C LYS A 405 17.30 4.83 -2.53
N PHE A 406 17.87 3.82 -3.17
CA PHE A 406 17.22 2.52 -3.31
C PHE A 406 16.68 2.02 -1.96
N GLY A 407 15.48 1.44 -2.00
CA GLY A 407 14.79 0.93 -0.81
C GLY A 407 14.05 2.01 -0.01
N GLU A 408 14.19 3.30 -0.36
CA GLU A 408 13.38 4.35 0.25
C GLU A 408 11.98 4.43 -0.37
N GLY A 409 11.01 4.71 0.50
CA GLY A 409 9.61 4.93 0.19
C GLY A 409 8.88 5.21 1.50
N ILE A 410 7.97 6.17 1.50
CA ILE A 410 7.10 6.43 2.65
C ILE A 410 6.02 5.35 2.63
N ILE A 411 6.26 4.30 3.41
CA ILE A 411 5.30 3.23 3.60
C ILE A 411 4.39 3.65 4.75
N TYR A 412 3.10 3.84 4.47
CA TYR A 412 2.10 3.78 5.53
C TYR A 412 1.93 2.33 5.90
N HIS A 413 2.79 1.88 6.78
CA HIS A 413 2.54 0.66 7.50
C HIS A 413 1.21 0.88 8.24
N LYS A 414 0.14 0.21 7.81
CA LYS A 414 -0.68 -0.50 8.81
C LYS A 414 0.38 -1.30 9.58
N GLN A 415 0.80 -0.80 10.74
CA GLN A 415 1.96 -1.37 11.44
C GLN A 415 1.53 -2.67 12.09
N SER A 416 1.95 -3.77 11.45
CA SER A 416 1.58 -5.11 11.82
C SER A 416 2.22 -5.47 13.13
N ILE A 417 1.37 -5.81 14.09
CA ILE A 417 1.62 -6.98 14.91
C ILE A 417 2.07 -8.11 13.95
N SER A 418 3.31 -8.58 14.05
CA SER A 418 3.94 -9.46 13.04
C SER A 418 3.09 -10.69 12.73
N LEU A 419 2.64 -10.90 11.48
CA LEU A 419 1.90 -12.11 11.13
C LEU A 419 2.79 -13.34 11.32
N HIS A 420 2.52 -14.12 12.36
CA HIS A 420 3.06 -15.47 12.51
C HIS A 420 1.93 -16.42 12.16
N THR A 421 2.20 -17.36 11.26
CA THR A 421 1.27 -18.46 10.95
C THR A 421 1.75 -19.72 11.65
N PRO A 422 1.61 -19.88 12.98
CA PRO A 422 1.90 -21.16 13.59
C PRO A 422 0.80 -22.15 13.20
N SER A 423 1.21 -23.31 12.68
CA SER A 423 0.36 -24.49 12.62
C SER A 423 0.08 -24.94 14.06
N MET A 424 -1.03 -24.47 14.64
CA MET A 424 -1.43 -24.79 16.01
C MET A 424 -2.84 -25.39 15.99
N PRO A 425 -3.00 -26.70 16.24
CA PRO A 425 -4.30 -27.37 16.30
C PRO A 425 -5.32 -26.73 17.26
N ARG A 426 -4.85 -25.99 18.28
CA ARG A 426 -5.72 -25.27 19.23
C ARG A 426 -6.44 -24.05 18.66
N LEU A 427 -5.93 -23.44 17.57
CA LEU A 427 -6.58 -22.27 16.96
C LEU A 427 -7.79 -22.65 16.10
N GLU A 428 -7.85 -23.89 15.60
CA GLU A 428 -9.01 -24.43 14.86
C GLU A 428 -10.28 -24.51 15.74
N THR A 429 -10.13 -24.53 17.07
CA THR A 429 -11.26 -24.44 17.99
C THR A 429 -12.01 -23.11 17.87
N ILE A 430 -11.31 -22.02 17.49
CA ILE A 430 -11.93 -20.72 17.26
C ILE A 430 -12.90 -20.81 16.08
N ASP A 431 -12.48 -21.38 14.95
CA ASP A 431 -13.33 -21.63 13.79
C ASP A 431 -14.58 -22.41 14.18
N SER A 432 -14.44 -23.48 14.97
CA SER A 432 -15.56 -24.30 15.40
C SER A 432 -16.58 -23.51 16.23
N ILE A 433 -16.12 -22.70 17.19
CA ILE A 433 -17.01 -21.86 18.03
C ILE A 433 -17.72 -20.81 17.17
N VAL A 434 -16.99 -20.15 16.27
CA VAL A 434 -17.56 -19.10 15.41
C VAL A 434 -18.56 -19.70 14.42
N ASN A 435 -18.27 -20.86 13.84
CA ASN A 435 -19.19 -21.54 12.93
C ASN A 435 -20.46 -22.04 13.65
N ASP A 436 -20.36 -22.54 14.88
CA ASP A 436 -21.54 -22.89 15.69
C ASP A 436 -22.37 -21.64 16.02
N ALA A 437 -21.73 -20.51 16.37
CA ALA A 437 -22.41 -19.25 16.61
C ALA A 437 -23.14 -18.71 15.36
N LEU A 438 -22.51 -18.80 14.18
CA LEU A 438 -23.13 -18.47 12.90
C LEU A 438 -24.32 -19.39 12.59
N ALA A 439 -24.17 -20.70 12.78
CA ALA A 439 -25.24 -21.68 12.56
C ALA A 439 -26.46 -21.41 13.46
N ARG A 440 -26.20 -20.98 14.71
CA ARG A 440 -27.23 -20.56 15.68
C ARG A 440 -27.72 -19.13 15.49
N LYS A 441 -27.22 -18.40 14.49
CA LYS A 441 -27.57 -17.00 14.19
C LYS A 441 -27.33 -16.04 15.36
N ALA A 442 -26.28 -16.27 16.15
CA ALA A 442 -25.86 -15.35 17.21
C ALA A 442 -25.40 -13.99 16.64
N PHE A 443 -24.80 -14.00 15.45
CA PHE A 443 -24.46 -12.84 14.64
C PHE A 443 -24.39 -13.25 13.16
N PRO A 444 -24.53 -12.33 12.20
CA PRO A 444 -24.47 -12.63 10.77
C PRO A 444 -23.02 -12.85 10.26
N GLY A 445 -22.06 -12.21 10.92
CA GLY A 445 -20.65 -12.29 10.58
C GLY A 445 -19.78 -11.61 11.63
N CYS A 446 -18.49 -11.91 11.62
CA CYS A 446 -17.52 -11.29 12.52
C CYS A 446 -16.11 -11.32 11.94
N VAL A 447 -15.21 -10.54 12.53
CA VAL A 447 -13.76 -10.64 12.32
C VAL A 447 -13.11 -10.95 13.66
N ILE A 448 -12.27 -11.97 13.68
CA ILE A 448 -11.51 -12.36 14.87
C ILE A 448 -10.03 -12.14 14.58
N LEU A 449 -9.35 -11.47 15.51
CA LEU A 449 -7.91 -11.26 15.50
C LEU A 449 -7.36 -11.64 16.88
N ALA A 450 -6.32 -12.47 16.91
CA ALA A 450 -5.54 -12.74 18.11
C ALA A 450 -4.07 -12.37 17.88
N ALA A 451 -3.51 -11.65 18.85
CA ALA A 451 -2.13 -11.22 18.88
C ALA A 451 -1.43 -11.72 20.15
N LYS A 452 -0.19 -12.17 20.02
CA LYS A 452 0.65 -12.62 21.12
C LYS A 452 2.10 -12.27 20.83
N ASP A 453 2.83 -11.78 21.84
CA ASP A 453 4.26 -11.47 21.74
C ASP A 453 4.61 -10.51 20.57
N GLY A 454 3.73 -9.52 20.33
CA GLY A 454 3.89 -8.58 19.21
C GLY A 454 3.63 -9.18 17.83
N ALA A 455 3.04 -10.39 17.75
CA ALA A 455 2.70 -11.10 16.53
C ALA A 455 1.19 -11.42 16.40
N ILE A 456 0.55 -11.18 15.24
CA ILE A 456 -0.79 -11.70 14.94
C ILE A 456 -0.61 -13.18 14.70
N VAL A 457 -1.22 -13.99 15.57
CA VAL A 457 -1.18 -15.45 15.49
C VAL A 457 -2.45 -16.02 14.84
N TYR A 458 -3.48 -15.19 14.67
CA TYR A 458 -4.74 -15.56 14.05
C TYR A 458 -5.49 -14.30 13.56
N GLN A 459 -5.96 -14.30 12.32
CA GLN A 459 -6.84 -13.25 11.79
C GLN A 459 -7.75 -13.84 10.71
N LYS A 460 -9.06 -13.76 10.91
CA LYS A 460 -10.03 -14.32 9.95
C LYS A 460 -11.38 -13.61 10.03
N ALA A 461 -12.00 -13.46 8.86
CA ALA A 461 -13.37 -12.99 8.71
C ALA A 461 -14.31 -14.18 8.49
N PHE A 462 -15.51 -14.11 9.06
CA PHE A 462 -16.52 -15.16 9.06
C PHE A 462 -17.89 -14.59 8.74
N GLY A 463 -18.72 -15.38 8.04
CA GLY A 463 -20.10 -15.00 7.75
C GLY A 463 -20.25 -13.85 6.75
N GLN A 464 -21.38 -13.15 6.82
CA GLN A 464 -21.79 -12.10 5.90
C GLN A 464 -22.10 -10.80 6.66
N ILE A 465 -22.08 -9.67 5.94
CA ILE A 465 -22.28 -8.34 6.53
C ILE A 465 -23.69 -8.12 7.12
N GLY A 466 -24.65 -8.99 6.82
CA GLY A 466 -26.06 -8.82 7.16
C GLY A 466 -26.87 -10.08 6.91
N SER A 467 -27.96 -9.97 6.16
CA SER A 467 -28.85 -11.11 5.88
C SER A 467 -28.19 -12.15 4.95
N PRO A 468 -28.62 -13.42 5.01
CA PRO A 468 -28.17 -14.45 4.07
C PRO A 468 -28.33 -14.02 2.62
N GLY A 469 -27.22 -13.97 1.87
CA GLY A 469 -27.16 -13.49 0.48
C GLY A 469 -26.42 -12.16 0.30
N GLU A 470 -26.09 -11.47 1.40
CA GLU A 470 -25.23 -10.29 1.37
C GLU A 470 -23.73 -10.66 1.24
N ARG A 471 -22.87 -9.65 1.05
CA ARG A 471 -21.42 -9.82 0.89
C ARG A 471 -20.82 -10.56 2.09
N ASN A 472 -19.85 -11.46 1.82
CA ASN A 472 -19.02 -12.06 2.86
C ASN A 472 -18.17 -11.01 3.60
N MET A 473 -17.98 -11.19 4.90
CA MET A 473 -17.11 -10.32 5.72
C MET A 473 -15.67 -10.28 5.19
N ASN A 474 -15.01 -9.14 5.34
CA ASN A 474 -13.60 -8.91 5.07
C ASN A 474 -12.91 -8.46 6.37
N VAL A 475 -11.63 -8.80 6.53
CA VAL A 475 -10.83 -8.42 7.69
C VAL A 475 -10.64 -6.91 7.86
N ASN A 476 -10.89 -6.12 6.80
CA ASN A 476 -10.83 -4.65 6.79
C ASN A 476 -12.20 -3.98 6.97
N ASP A 477 -13.24 -4.75 7.31
CA ASP A 477 -14.56 -4.20 7.59
C ASP A 477 -14.56 -3.41 8.90
N VAL A 478 -15.30 -2.30 8.92
CA VAL A 478 -15.32 -1.32 10.01
C VAL A 478 -16.57 -1.51 10.85
N PHE A 479 -16.39 -1.68 12.16
CA PHE A 479 -17.45 -1.97 13.12
C PHE A 479 -17.66 -0.78 14.07
N ASP A 480 -18.90 -0.55 14.49
CA ASP A 480 -19.19 0.26 15.66
C ASP A 480 -18.60 -0.46 16.89
N LEU A 481 -17.80 0.25 17.69
CA LEU A 481 -17.10 -0.31 18.83
C LEU A 481 -17.83 -0.10 20.16
N ALA A 482 -18.97 0.59 20.17
CA ALA A 482 -19.76 0.82 21.37
C ALA A 482 -18.91 1.38 22.54
N SER A 483 -19.04 0.78 23.73
CA SER A 483 -18.34 1.21 24.94
C SER A 483 -16.82 1.01 24.92
N VAL A 484 -16.24 0.37 23.90
CA VAL A 484 -14.78 0.36 23.69
C VAL A 484 -14.25 1.79 23.45
N THR A 485 -15.11 2.70 22.98
CA THR A 485 -14.82 4.15 22.84
C THR A 485 -14.18 4.75 24.10
N LYS A 486 -14.69 4.36 25.28
CA LYS A 486 -14.21 4.87 26.57
C LYS A 486 -12.70 4.68 26.71
N VAL A 487 -12.23 3.46 26.50
CA VAL A 487 -10.83 3.09 26.65
C VAL A 487 -9.99 3.61 25.47
N SER A 488 -10.48 3.39 24.25
CA SER A 488 -9.71 3.63 23.02
C SER A 488 -9.64 5.09 22.60
N ALA A 489 -10.53 5.96 23.09
CA ALA A 489 -10.51 7.40 22.80
C ALA A 489 -10.35 8.24 24.09
N THR A 490 -11.34 8.23 24.97
CA THR A 490 -11.39 9.19 26.09
C THR A 490 -10.34 8.92 27.15
N THR A 491 -10.19 7.68 27.62
CA THR A 491 -9.13 7.32 28.58
C THR A 491 -7.77 7.56 27.97
N LEU A 492 -7.55 7.20 26.71
CA LEU A 492 -6.30 7.46 26.00
C LEU A 492 -5.95 8.96 25.94
N ALA A 493 -6.94 9.82 25.66
CA ALA A 493 -6.79 11.27 25.66
C ALA A 493 -6.48 11.82 27.06
N VAL A 494 -7.20 11.35 28.08
CA VAL A 494 -6.96 11.73 29.49
C VAL A 494 -5.56 11.31 29.93
N MET A 495 -5.12 10.09 29.60
CA MET A 495 -3.75 9.63 29.84
C MET A 495 -2.73 10.55 29.18
N LYS A 496 -2.96 10.96 27.92
CA LYS A 496 -2.04 11.86 27.21
C LYS A 496 -1.91 13.22 27.89
N LEU A 497 -3.04 13.79 28.31
CA LEU A 497 -3.07 15.09 28.98
C LEU A 497 -2.44 15.01 30.38
N TYR A 498 -2.63 13.91 31.09
CA TYR A 498 -1.95 13.63 32.36
C TYR A 498 -0.44 13.51 32.17
N ASP A 499 0.00 12.74 31.16
CA ASP A 499 1.41 12.53 30.82
C ASP A 499 2.12 13.84 30.42
N GLN A 500 1.37 14.80 29.89
CA GLN A 500 1.83 16.15 29.55
C GLN A 500 1.79 17.14 30.74
N GLY A 501 1.32 16.71 31.92
CA GLY A 501 1.12 17.58 33.08
C GLY A 501 -0.02 18.60 32.93
N LYS A 502 -0.91 18.42 31.94
CA LYS A 502 -2.04 19.32 31.67
C LYS A 502 -3.31 18.92 32.43
N LEU A 503 -3.43 17.65 32.81
CA LEU A 503 -4.53 17.12 33.60
C LEU A 503 -4.00 16.58 34.92
N ASP A 504 -4.71 16.90 36.00
CA ASP A 504 -4.45 16.44 37.37
C ASP A 504 -5.66 15.59 37.82
N LEU A 505 -5.38 14.39 38.31
CA LEU A 505 -6.40 13.42 38.71
C LEU A 505 -7.15 13.85 39.98
N ASP A 506 -6.53 14.68 40.83
CA ASP A 506 -7.10 15.09 42.11
C ASP A 506 -7.83 16.44 42.05
N LYS A 507 -7.72 17.14 40.91
CA LYS A 507 -8.59 18.27 40.56
C LYS A 507 -10.02 17.83 40.25
N THR A 508 -10.93 18.79 40.29
CA THR A 508 -12.36 18.54 40.09
C THR A 508 -12.83 18.93 38.69
N LEU A 509 -14.02 18.48 38.30
CA LEU A 509 -14.64 18.89 37.04
C LEU A 509 -14.76 20.42 36.93
N GLY A 510 -15.02 21.13 38.05
CA GLY A 510 -15.14 22.59 38.08
C GLY A 510 -13.82 23.34 37.82
N ASP A 511 -12.68 22.67 37.97
CA ASP A 511 -11.37 23.24 37.62
C ASP A 511 -11.15 23.28 36.10
N TYR A 512 -11.85 22.43 35.34
CA TYR A 512 -11.66 22.28 33.89
C TYR A 512 -12.87 22.71 33.07
N LEU A 513 -14.07 22.62 33.62
CA LEU A 513 -15.32 22.83 32.89
C LEU A 513 -16.11 24.00 33.48
N ASP A 514 -16.25 25.07 32.71
CA ASP A 514 -17.11 26.19 33.13
C ASP A 514 -18.57 25.77 33.26
N LEU A 515 -19.03 24.84 32.42
CA LEU A 515 -20.42 24.38 32.38
C LEU A 515 -20.90 23.70 33.68
N VAL A 516 -20.00 23.19 34.53
CA VAL A 516 -20.38 22.56 35.80
C VAL A 516 -20.37 23.52 36.98
N LYS A 517 -19.79 24.74 36.83
CA LYS A 517 -19.66 25.70 37.93
C LYS A 517 -21.05 26.10 38.43
N GLY A 518 -21.19 26.19 39.76
CA GLY A 518 -22.47 26.43 40.42
C GLY A 518 -23.37 25.20 40.58
N THR A 519 -22.95 24.02 40.11
CA THR A 519 -23.67 22.75 40.31
C THR A 519 -22.96 21.84 41.33
N ASP A 520 -23.66 20.80 41.80
CA ASP A 520 -23.08 19.75 42.66
C ASP A 520 -22.02 18.88 41.93
N LYS A 521 -21.94 18.98 40.60
CA LYS A 521 -20.95 18.31 39.74
C LYS A 521 -19.58 18.98 39.78
N ALA A 522 -19.52 20.28 40.11
CA ALA A 522 -18.26 21.04 40.14
C ALA A 522 -17.19 20.43 41.06
N LYS A 523 -17.60 19.77 42.15
CA LYS A 523 -16.71 19.21 43.17
C LYS A 523 -16.32 17.75 42.93
N LEU A 524 -16.73 17.15 41.81
CA LEU A 524 -16.40 15.76 41.49
C LEU A 524 -14.94 15.67 41.02
N LYS A 525 -14.14 14.84 41.68
CA LYS A 525 -12.74 14.62 41.30
C LYS A 525 -12.63 13.82 40.01
N VAL A 526 -11.68 14.19 39.15
CA VAL A 526 -11.43 13.47 37.88
C VAL A 526 -11.12 11.99 38.14
N ARG A 527 -10.36 11.68 39.20
CA ARG A 527 -10.10 10.31 39.67
C ARG A 527 -11.37 9.51 39.93
N ASP A 528 -12.34 10.08 40.64
CA ASP A 528 -13.59 9.38 40.98
C ASP A 528 -14.47 9.18 39.75
N VAL A 529 -14.43 10.12 38.80
CA VAL A 529 -15.13 10.01 37.51
C VAL A 529 -14.54 8.88 36.67
N LEU A 530 -13.20 8.79 36.55
CA LEU A 530 -12.50 7.70 35.86
C LEU A 530 -12.76 6.32 36.48
N LEU A 531 -13.05 6.27 37.77
CA LEU A 531 -13.35 5.03 38.50
C LEU A 531 -14.84 4.70 38.57
N HIS A 532 -15.73 5.51 37.97
CA HIS A 532 -17.18 5.38 38.12
C HIS A 532 -17.64 5.40 39.59
N ARG A 533 -17.02 6.26 40.40
CA ARG A 533 -17.28 6.45 41.84
C ARG A 533 -17.77 7.87 42.17
N ALA A 534 -17.96 8.71 41.16
CA ALA A 534 -18.41 10.08 41.30
C ALA A 534 -19.89 10.20 41.75
N GLY A 535 -20.65 9.12 41.66
CA GLY A 535 -22.09 9.09 41.98
C GLY A 535 -22.96 9.69 40.88
N LEU A 536 -22.46 9.82 39.65
CA LEU A 536 -23.28 10.20 38.51
C LEU A 536 -24.33 9.12 38.21
N VAL A 537 -25.52 9.53 37.76
CA VAL A 537 -26.56 8.57 37.36
C VAL A 537 -26.05 7.70 36.20
N PRO A 538 -26.34 6.38 36.20
CA PRO A 538 -25.83 5.46 35.19
C PRO A 538 -26.09 5.89 33.74
N PHE A 539 -27.33 6.27 33.47
CA PHE A 539 -27.84 6.51 32.11
C PHE A 539 -29.00 7.51 32.16
N ILE A 540 -29.08 8.39 31.16
CA ILE A 540 -30.21 9.31 30.95
C ILE A 540 -30.76 9.03 29.55
N PRO A 541 -32.03 8.57 29.43
CA PRO A 541 -32.62 8.20 28.13
C PRO A 541 -33.10 9.44 27.37
N PHE A 542 -32.17 10.29 26.90
CA PHE A 542 -32.48 11.56 26.21
C PHE A 542 -33.48 11.38 25.06
N TYR A 543 -33.36 10.28 24.31
CA TYR A 543 -34.20 9.98 23.16
C TYR A 543 -35.70 9.83 23.50
N LYS A 544 -36.06 9.42 24.72
CA LYS A 544 -37.45 9.21 25.11
C LYS A 544 -38.27 10.51 25.15
N GLU A 545 -37.60 11.63 25.42
CA GLU A 545 -38.24 12.95 25.55
C GLU A 545 -38.50 13.61 24.17
N VAL A 546 -37.92 13.06 23.10
CA VAL A 546 -37.99 13.61 21.74
C VAL A 546 -38.74 12.70 20.76
N ILE A 547 -39.33 11.61 21.26
CA ILE A 547 -40.25 10.75 20.53
C ILE A 547 -41.67 11.29 20.70
N ASP A 548 -42.42 11.33 19.60
CA ASP A 548 -43.86 11.58 19.65
C ASP A 548 -44.56 10.36 20.26
N THR A 549 -45.15 10.54 21.45
CA THR A 549 -45.82 9.46 22.19
C THR A 549 -47.02 8.85 21.48
N SER A 550 -47.63 9.55 20.52
CA SER A 550 -48.79 9.05 19.78
C SER A 550 -48.41 8.14 18.61
N THR A 551 -47.27 8.39 17.98
CA THR A 551 -46.79 7.68 16.78
C THR A 551 -45.59 6.77 17.07
N GLY A 552 -44.91 7.01 18.19
CA GLY A 552 -43.67 6.35 18.58
C GLY A 552 -42.50 6.61 17.64
N ILE A 553 -42.54 7.67 16.82
CA ILE A 553 -41.43 8.06 15.92
C ILE A 553 -40.76 9.35 16.42
N PRO A 554 -39.52 9.67 15.99
CA PRO A 554 -38.86 10.92 16.34
C PRO A 554 -39.75 12.13 15.96
N SER A 555 -40.02 13.00 16.93
CA SER A 555 -40.92 14.13 16.73
C SER A 555 -40.34 15.15 15.75
N SER A 556 -41.16 15.63 14.82
CA SER A 556 -40.79 16.68 13.87
C SER A 556 -40.45 18.03 14.51
N VAL A 557 -40.74 18.19 15.81
CA VAL A 557 -40.31 19.35 16.62
C VAL A 557 -38.80 19.35 16.85
N TYR A 558 -38.20 18.16 16.95
CA TYR A 558 -36.78 17.98 17.27
C TYR A 558 -35.97 17.45 16.09
N PHE A 559 -36.63 16.82 15.10
CA PHE A 559 -35.98 16.17 13.97
C PHE A 559 -36.52 16.59 12.60
N SER A 560 -35.63 16.56 11.62
CA SER A 560 -35.90 16.72 10.19
C SER A 560 -35.35 15.52 9.41
N ARG A 561 -35.99 15.17 8.28
CA ARG A 561 -35.45 14.14 7.37
C ARG A 561 -34.29 14.64 6.50
N GLU A 562 -34.19 15.95 6.37
CA GLU A 562 -33.16 16.63 5.60
C GLU A 562 -32.32 17.53 6.48
N ARG A 563 -31.05 17.68 6.14
CA ARG A 563 -30.16 18.62 6.79
C ARG A 563 -30.51 20.04 6.35
N THR A 564 -31.15 20.82 7.21
CA THR A 564 -31.65 22.16 6.89
C THR A 564 -31.41 23.11 8.05
N GLY A 565 -31.11 24.39 7.79
CA GLY A 565 -31.06 25.47 8.80
C GLY A 565 -30.55 25.06 10.18
N ALA A 566 -31.48 24.85 11.13
CA ALA A 566 -31.22 24.47 12.53
C ALA A 566 -31.01 22.96 12.79
N TYR A 567 -31.36 22.08 11.85
CA TYR A 567 -31.28 20.62 11.94
C TYR A 567 -30.00 20.09 11.29
N THR A 568 -28.90 20.16 12.03
CA THR A 568 -27.56 19.84 11.50
C THR A 568 -26.92 18.61 12.12
N VAL A 569 -27.46 18.10 13.23
CA VAL A 569 -26.89 16.97 13.98
C VAL A 569 -27.42 15.66 13.43
N ARG A 570 -26.62 14.93 12.65
CA ARG A 570 -27.01 13.61 12.11
C ARG A 570 -27.10 12.59 13.24
N VAL A 571 -28.24 11.91 13.33
CA VAL A 571 -28.51 10.87 14.35
C VAL A 571 -28.68 9.49 13.71
N ALA A 572 -29.13 9.44 12.46
CA ALA A 572 -29.25 8.24 11.63
C ALA A 572 -29.33 8.60 10.13
N GLU A 573 -29.54 7.61 9.26
CA GLU A 573 -29.84 7.87 7.84
C GLU A 573 -31.11 8.72 7.71
N SER A 574 -31.00 9.82 6.96
CA SER A 574 -32.07 10.79 6.74
C SER A 574 -32.78 11.22 8.04
N LEU A 575 -32.03 11.43 9.13
CA LEU A 575 -32.57 11.91 10.40
C LEU A 575 -31.59 12.86 11.09
N TYR A 576 -31.99 14.13 11.17
CA TYR A 576 -31.17 15.23 11.68
C TYR A 576 -31.88 15.93 12.84
N MET A 577 -31.23 16.01 13.99
CA MET A 577 -31.72 16.70 15.19
C MET A 577 -31.37 18.19 15.13
N ARG A 578 -32.23 19.03 15.72
CA ARG A 578 -31.93 20.45 15.95
C ARG A 578 -30.66 20.60 16.81
N GLN A 579 -29.78 21.51 16.41
CA GLN A 579 -28.43 21.63 16.97
C GLN A 579 -28.38 22.06 18.44
N ASP A 580 -29.34 22.87 18.89
CA ASP A 580 -29.44 23.40 20.25
C ASP A 580 -29.98 22.39 21.27
N TYR A 581 -30.46 21.21 20.84
CA TYR A 581 -30.93 20.19 21.78
C TYR A 581 -29.78 19.60 22.62
N GLN A 582 -28.54 19.66 22.14
CA GLN A 582 -27.36 19.24 22.90
C GLN A 582 -27.21 20.02 24.21
N ASP A 583 -27.60 21.30 24.24
CA ASP A 583 -27.61 22.10 25.48
C ASP A 583 -28.60 21.53 26.49
N THR A 584 -29.77 21.10 26.02
CA THR A 584 -30.78 20.43 26.86
C THR A 584 -30.23 19.13 27.45
N MET A 585 -29.52 18.33 26.64
CA MET A 585 -28.89 17.10 27.13
C MET A 585 -27.89 17.39 28.26
N TYR A 586 -26.99 18.38 28.10
CA TYR A 586 -26.07 18.77 29.18
C TYR A 586 -26.82 19.28 30.42
N GLN A 587 -27.87 20.08 30.25
CA GLN A 587 -28.69 20.55 31.37
C GLN A 587 -29.36 19.40 32.13
N ARG A 588 -29.80 18.34 31.43
CA ARG A 588 -30.36 17.14 32.08
C ARG A 588 -29.30 16.39 32.89
N ILE A 589 -28.07 16.28 32.38
CA ILE A 589 -26.95 15.67 33.14
C ILE A 589 -26.65 16.51 34.39
N LEU A 590 -26.54 17.84 34.25
CA LEU A 590 -26.22 18.74 35.36
C LEU A 590 -27.28 18.69 36.47
N LYS A 591 -28.56 18.68 36.11
CA LYS A 591 -29.71 18.63 37.05
C LYS A 591 -29.98 17.24 37.62
N SER A 592 -29.37 16.18 37.08
CA SER A 592 -29.55 14.82 37.60
C SER A 592 -29.00 14.71 39.04
N PRO A 593 -29.64 13.95 39.94
CA PRO A 593 -29.17 13.81 41.30
C PRO A 593 -27.86 13.01 41.36
N LEU A 594 -27.00 13.31 42.33
CA LEU A 594 -25.86 12.45 42.66
C LEU A 594 -26.29 11.30 43.57
N GLY A 595 -25.90 10.08 43.21
CA GLY A 595 -25.94 8.91 44.08
C GLY A 595 -24.81 8.91 45.12
N THR A 596 -24.64 7.77 45.80
CA THR A 596 -23.63 7.61 46.85
C THR A 596 -22.21 7.70 46.28
N ARG A 597 -21.49 8.76 46.65
CA ARG A 597 -20.08 8.94 46.29
C ARG A 597 -19.20 7.86 46.91
N GLY A 598 -18.15 7.49 46.19
CA GLY A 598 -17.20 6.49 46.66
C GLY A 598 -17.71 5.04 46.58
N LYS A 599 -18.85 4.82 45.94
CA LYS A 599 -19.33 3.49 45.55
C LYS A 599 -19.27 3.36 44.03
N TYR A 600 -18.77 2.22 43.56
CA TYR A 600 -18.75 1.93 42.13
C TYR A 600 -20.17 1.80 41.55
N VAL A 601 -20.47 2.65 40.57
CA VAL A 601 -21.70 2.64 39.76
C VAL A 601 -21.33 3.05 38.34
N TYR A 602 -21.34 2.09 37.41
CA TYR A 602 -21.05 2.35 35.99
C TYR A 602 -21.98 3.43 35.43
N SER A 603 -21.40 4.49 34.84
CA SER A 603 -22.17 5.62 34.30
C SER A 603 -21.56 6.16 33.01
N ASP A 604 -22.41 6.39 32.00
CA ASP A 604 -21.99 7.01 30.74
C ASP A 604 -21.66 8.50 30.93
N ASN A 605 -22.35 9.14 31.87
CA ASN A 605 -22.15 10.56 32.21
C ASN A 605 -20.73 10.86 32.68
N ASP A 606 -20.05 9.88 33.30
CA ASP A 606 -18.63 10.02 33.65
C ASP A 606 -17.79 10.33 32.42
N PHE A 607 -17.97 9.53 31.36
CA PHE A 607 -17.16 9.65 30.15
C PHE A 607 -17.63 10.77 29.22
N ILE A 608 -18.90 11.16 29.27
CA ILE A 608 -19.39 12.39 28.62
C ILE A 608 -18.64 13.61 29.20
N PHE A 609 -18.53 13.72 30.53
CA PHE A 609 -17.77 14.80 31.15
C PHE A 609 -16.27 14.71 30.85
N LEU A 610 -15.67 13.52 30.90
CA LEU A 610 -14.25 13.36 30.57
C LEU A 610 -13.94 13.75 29.11
N GLY A 611 -14.84 13.47 28.17
CA GLY A 611 -14.76 13.97 26.80
C GLY A 611 -14.70 15.50 26.78
N LYS A 612 -15.57 16.19 27.53
CA LYS A 612 -15.53 17.65 27.65
C LYS A 612 -14.28 18.18 28.34
N VAL A 613 -13.74 17.48 29.33
CA VAL A 613 -12.47 17.85 29.98
C VAL A 613 -11.33 17.82 28.95
N VAL A 614 -11.29 16.78 28.10
CA VAL A 614 -10.32 16.70 27.00
C VAL A 614 -10.47 17.88 26.04
N GLU A 615 -11.70 18.22 25.66
CA GLU A 615 -11.97 19.35 24.75
C GLU A 615 -11.54 20.69 25.36
N ALA A 616 -11.88 20.93 26.64
CA ALA A 616 -11.52 22.16 27.34
C ALA A 616 -10.01 22.35 27.49
N ILE A 617 -9.28 21.28 27.82
CA ILE A 617 -7.81 21.35 28.00
C ILE A 617 -7.08 21.44 26.66
N SER A 618 -7.54 20.69 25.64
CA SER A 618 -6.83 20.60 24.36
C SER A 618 -7.20 21.69 23.35
N GLY A 619 -8.35 22.36 23.53
CA GLY A 619 -8.92 23.29 22.57
C GLY A 619 -9.42 22.60 21.28
N LYS A 620 -9.57 21.28 21.29
CA LYS A 620 -9.95 20.48 20.11
C LYS A 620 -11.11 19.53 20.47
N PRO A 621 -12.06 19.30 19.56
CA PRO A 621 -13.04 18.21 19.70
C PRO A 621 -12.36 16.86 19.98
N LEU A 622 -13.01 15.99 20.78
CA LEU A 622 -12.42 14.72 21.20
C LEU A 622 -11.90 13.90 20.01
N ASP A 623 -12.71 13.75 18.97
CA ASP A 623 -12.39 13.00 17.74
C ASP A 623 -11.18 13.56 17.00
N VAL A 624 -11.05 14.89 16.95
CA VAL A 624 -9.89 15.58 16.35
C VAL A 624 -8.64 15.36 17.19
N TYR A 625 -8.75 15.48 18.52
CA TYR A 625 -7.61 15.33 19.43
C TYR A 625 -7.00 13.92 19.35
N VAL A 626 -7.82 12.88 19.52
CA VAL A 626 -7.32 11.48 19.50
C VAL A 626 -6.82 11.08 18.12
N ARG A 627 -7.45 11.56 17.05
CA ARG A 627 -6.97 11.31 15.68
C ARG A 627 -5.56 11.84 15.49
N GLN A 628 -5.31 13.09 15.86
CA GLN A 628 -4.01 13.73 15.67
C GLN A 628 -2.94 13.21 16.63
N GLU A 629 -3.30 12.94 17.90
CA GLU A 629 -2.31 12.51 18.90
C GLU A 629 -1.96 11.03 18.82
N PHE A 630 -2.85 10.21 18.27
CA PHE A 630 -2.69 8.77 18.27
C PHE A 630 -2.90 8.17 16.88
N TYR A 631 -4.10 8.28 16.32
CA TYR A 631 -4.49 7.42 15.20
C TYR A 631 -3.68 7.69 13.93
N GLU A 632 -3.54 8.96 13.53
CA GLU A 632 -2.73 9.35 12.36
C GLU A 632 -1.25 9.08 12.59
N LYS A 633 -0.75 9.40 13.79
CA LYS A 633 0.64 9.17 14.16
C LYS A 633 1.02 7.68 14.25
N MET A 634 0.05 6.77 14.34
CA MET A 634 0.23 5.31 14.34
C MET A 634 -0.22 4.64 13.03
N GLY A 635 -0.79 5.38 12.08
CA GLY A 635 -1.33 4.80 10.84
C GLY A 635 -2.63 4.01 11.02
N LEU A 636 -3.40 4.26 12.08
CA LEU A 636 -4.67 3.59 12.40
C LEU A 636 -5.83 4.23 11.63
N LEU A 637 -5.93 3.93 10.34
CA LEU A 637 -6.80 4.66 9.42
C LEU A 637 -8.30 4.44 9.70
N SER A 638 -8.67 3.22 10.09
CA SER A 638 -10.06 2.83 10.38
C SER A 638 -10.54 3.32 11.74
N LEU A 639 -9.61 3.51 12.68
CA LEU A 639 -9.93 3.96 14.02
C LEU A 639 -10.36 5.43 14.01
N GLY A 640 -11.62 5.70 14.39
CA GLY A 640 -12.13 7.07 14.43
C GLY A 640 -13.64 7.16 14.63
N PHE A 641 -14.14 8.39 14.65
CA PHE A 641 -15.56 8.69 14.72
C PHE A 641 -16.11 8.99 13.32
N LYS A 642 -17.44 8.96 13.16
CA LYS A 642 -18.14 9.31 11.91
C LYS A 642 -17.57 8.57 10.69
N PRO A 643 -17.65 7.24 10.65
CA PRO A 643 -16.98 6.42 9.64
C PRO A 643 -17.45 6.70 8.21
N ARG A 644 -18.65 7.28 8.01
CA ARG A 644 -19.16 7.68 6.70
C ARG A 644 -18.37 8.83 6.05
N ASP A 645 -17.70 9.61 6.88
CA ASP A 645 -16.73 10.62 6.45
C ASP A 645 -15.39 9.98 6.06
N LYS A 646 -15.26 8.64 6.14
CA LYS A 646 -14.02 7.91 5.79
C LYS A 646 -14.22 6.72 4.84
N TYR A 647 -15.33 6.00 4.95
CA TYR A 647 -15.55 4.72 4.28
C TYR A 647 -16.84 4.69 3.48
N PRO A 648 -16.87 3.96 2.35
CA PRO A 648 -18.13 3.65 1.70
C PRO A 648 -18.98 2.76 2.62
N LEU A 649 -20.31 2.87 2.49
CA LEU A 649 -21.24 2.24 3.42
C LEU A 649 -21.13 0.70 3.42
N ASP A 650 -20.76 0.10 2.30
CA ASP A 650 -20.54 -1.34 2.12
C ASP A 650 -19.35 -1.92 2.91
N GLN A 651 -18.43 -1.06 3.33
CA GLN A 651 -17.30 -1.39 4.23
C GLN A 651 -17.64 -1.17 5.71
N ILE A 652 -18.74 -0.47 6.02
CA ILE A 652 -19.19 -0.25 7.40
C ILE A 652 -20.28 -1.26 7.74
N ILE A 653 -20.11 -1.99 8.83
CA ILE A 653 -21.00 -3.09 9.20
C ILE A 653 -22.27 -2.57 9.90
N PRO A 654 -23.47 -3.03 9.50
CA PRO A 654 -24.70 -2.77 10.24
C PRO A 654 -24.58 -3.24 11.69
N THR A 655 -24.95 -2.39 12.64
CA THR A 655 -24.79 -2.68 14.07
C THR A 655 -26.02 -3.35 14.66
N GLU A 656 -27.20 -2.78 14.42
CA GLU A 656 -28.47 -3.34 14.86
C GLU A 656 -29.64 -2.79 14.03
N THR A 657 -30.83 -3.40 14.17
CA THR A 657 -32.09 -2.79 13.73
C THR A 657 -32.81 -2.25 14.96
N GLU A 658 -32.81 -0.93 15.12
CA GLU A 658 -33.30 -0.30 16.34
C GLU A 658 -34.84 -0.13 16.29
N PRO A 659 -35.61 -0.73 17.23
CA PRO A 659 -37.08 -0.71 17.17
C PRO A 659 -37.75 0.50 17.83
N HIS A 660 -37.06 1.21 18.73
CA HIS A 660 -37.71 2.15 19.66
C HIS A 660 -37.47 3.64 19.40
N PHE A 661 -36.36 4.04 18.80
CA PHE A 661 -36.05 5.45 18.55
C PHE A 661 -36.00 5.80 17.06
N ARG A 662 -34.95 5.40 16.35
CA ARG A 662 -34.74 5.74 14.93
C ARG A 662 -35.50 4.83 13.98
N LYS A 663 -36.00 3.68 14.47
CA LYS A 663 -36.83 2.71 13.72
C LYS A 663 -36.23 2.27 12.39
N GLN A 664 -34.92 2.03 12.38
CA GLN A 664 -34.18 1.66 11.18
C GLN A 664 -32.94 0.79 11.51
N ALA A 665 -32.36 0.18 10.47
CA ALA A 665 -31.06 -0.46 10.58
C ALA A 665 -29.96 0.60 10.72
N ILE A 666 -29.21 0.54 11.83
CA ILE A 666 -28.13 1.48 12.11
C ILE A 666 -26.87 1.02 11.40
N ARG A 667 -26.38 1.86 10.48
CA ARG A 667 -25.18 1.60 9.68
C ARG A 667 -24.42 2.89 9.37
N GLY A 668 -23.17 2.95 9.84
CA GLY A 668 -22.31 4.13 9.66
C GLY A 668 -22.62 5.31 10.58
N ASP A 669 -23.64 5.19 11.41
CA ASP A 669 -23.95 6.09 12.52
C ASP A 669 -23.82 5.27 13.82
N VAL A 670 -23.46 5.89 14.95
CA VAL A 670 -23.29 5.18 16.22
C VAL A 670 -24.62 4.60 16.72
N HIS A 671 -24.61 3.36 17.20
CA HIS A 671 -25.80 2.70 17.74
C HIS A 671 -26.23 3.24 19.11
N ASP A 672 -25.34 3.79 19.93
CA ASP A 672 -25.72 4.44 21.18
C ASP A 672 -26.58 5.70 20.91
N GLU A 673 -27.81 5.72 21.44
CA GLU A 673 -28.77 6.79 21.19
C GLU A 673 -28.25 8.13 21.69
N GLY A 674 -27.65 8.16 22.89
CA GLY A 674 -27.09 9.37 23.47
C GLY A 674 -25.94 9.95 22.65
N ALA A 675 -24.99 9.11 22.25
CA ALA A 675 -23.86 9.53 21.42
C ALA A 675 -24.30 9.99 20.03
N SER A 676 -25.31 9.34 19.44
CA SER A 676 -25.90 9.78 18.17
C SER A 676 -26.51 11.18 18.29
N MET A 677 -27.19 11.48 19.40
CA MET A 677 -27.74 12.82 19.68
C MET A 677 -26.64 13.85 20.03
N PHE A 678 -25.47 13.42 20.52
CA PHE A 678 -24.27 14.26 20.60
C PHE A 678 -23.54 14.43 19.24
N GLY A 679 -24.13 13.97 18.14
CA GLY A 679 -23.58 14.13 16.79
C GLY A 679 -22.52 13.10 16.43
N GLY A 680 -22.57 11.93 17.08
CA GLY A 680 -21.69 10.79 16.81
C GLY A 680 -20.31 10.88 17.47
N VAL A 681 -20.03 11.92 18.26
CA VAL A 681 -18.78 12.09 19.01
C VAL A 681 -19.11 12.35 20.47
N ALA A 682 -18.99 11.32 21.29
CA ALA A 682 -19.15 11.42 22.73
C ALA A 682 -18.07 10.60 23.44
N GLY A 683 -17.72 10.96 24.66
CA GLY A 683 -16.65 10.24 25.37
C GLY A 683 -17.01 8.81 25.76
N HIS A 684 -18.30 8.48 25.81
CA HIS A 684 -18.77 7.16 26.22
C HIS A 684 -18.99 6.18 25.05
N ALA A 685 -19.25 6.67 23.84
CA ALA A 685 -19.54 5.89 22.63
C ALA A 685 -19.33 6.70 21.33
N GLY A 686 -19.24 6.04 20.17
CA GLY A 686 -19.11 6.68 18.84
C GLY A 686 -17.89 6.28 18.03
N LEU A 687 -16.99 5.48 18.59
CA LEU A 687 -15.78 5.03 17.90
C LEU A 687 -16.07 3.83 16.99
N PHE A 688 -15.44 3.84 15.82
CA PHE A 688 -15.44 2.78 14.83
C PHE A 688 -14.01 2.31 14.55
N SER A 689 -13.83 1.05 14.16
CA SER A 689 -12.54 0.51 13.71
C SER A 689 -12.71 -0.84 13.01
N ASP A 690 -11.70 -1.24 12.25
CA ASP A 690 -11.44 -2.66 12.01
C ASP A 690 -10.72 -3.30 13.22
N ALA A 691 -10.67 -4.64 13.25
CA ALA A 691 -10.06 -5.40 14.35
C ALA A 691 -8.55 -5.15 14.48
N TYR A 692 -7.88 -4.81 13.38
CA TYR A 692 -6.45 -4.68 13.31
C TYR A 692 -5.95 -3.36 13.91
N ASP A 693 -6.58 -2.25 13.56
CA ASP A 693 -6.20 -0.94 14.08
C ASP A 693 -6.47 -0.87 15.59
N LEU A 694 -7.57 -1.47 16.05
CA LEU A 694 -7.88 -1.59 17.47
C LEU A 694 -6.83 -2.44 18.22
N ALA A 695 -6.45 -3.59 17.66
CA ALA A 695 -5.40 -4.43 18.25
C ALA A 695 -4.04 -3.72 18.29
N THR A 696 -3.71 -2.95 17.26
CA THR A 696 -2.46 -2.18 17.19
C THR A 696 -2.41 -1.08 18.26
N LEU A 697 -3.52 -0.38 18.50
CA LEU A 697 -3.64 0.56 19.61
C LEU A 697 -3.35 -0.11 20.96
N TYR A 698 -3.92 -1.29 21.20
CA TYR A 698 -3.70 -2.01 22.46
C TYR A 698 -2.30 -2.61 22.56
N GLN A 699 -1.68 -2.99 21.45
CA GLN A 699 -0.28 -3.39 21.44
C GLN A 699 0.64 -2.23 21.89
N MET A 700 0.33 -0.99 21.50
CA MET A 700 1.05 0.20 22.00
C MET A 700 0.96 0.32 23.54
N LEU A 701 -0.21 0.08 24.12
CA LEU A 701 -0.38 0.08 25.57
C LEU A 701 0.38 -1.08 26.24
N LEU A 702 0.31 -2.29 25.69
CA LEU A 702 1.04 -3.46 26.17
C LEU A 702 2.56 -3.26 26.11
N ASN A 703 3.05 -2.51 25.14
CA ASN A 703 4.46 -2.15 24.98
C ASN A 703 4.91 -0.97 25.87
N GLY A 704 4.16 -0.63 26.92
CA GLY A 704 4.52 0.46 27.82
C GLY A 704 4.51 1.84 27.14
N GLY A 705 3.65 2.01 26.14
CA GLY A 705 3.41 3.28 25.47
C GLY A 705 4.30 3.53 24.25
N VAL A 706 5.01 2.51 23.79
CA VAL A 706 5.89 2.57 22.63
C VAL A 706 5.34 1.69 21.51
N LEU A 707 5.30 2.24 20.30
CA LEU A 707 5.01 1.47 19.10
C LEU A 707 6.02 1.86 18.03
N ASN A 708 6.70 0.88 17.44
CA ASN A 708 7.68 1.05 16.36
C ASN A 708 8.73 2.14 16.65
N GLY A 709 9.34 2.07 17.84
CA GLY A 709 10.40 2.99 18.26
C GLY A 709 9.92 4.38 18.68
N LYS A 710 8.63 4.69 18.54
CA LYS A 710 8.04 5.97 18.94
C LYS A 710 7.24 5.84 20.23
N ARG A 711 7.47 6.77 21.16
CA ARG A 711 6.73 6.86 22.42
C ARG A 711 5.49 7.75 22.26
N TYR A 712 4.34 7.20 22.61
CA TYR A 712 3.04 7.89 22.61
C TYR A 712 2.60 8.26 24.03
N LEU A 713 2.88 7.38 24.99
CA LEU A 713 2.62 7.53 26.42
C LEU A 713 3.83 7.08 27.24
N SER A 714 4.03 7.66 28.42
CA SER A 714 5.00 7.12 29.38
C SER A 714 4.50 5.80 29.95
N GLU A 715 5.45 4.90 30.23
CA GLU A 715 5.16 3.62 30.87
C GLU A 715 4.57 3.81 32.28
N ASN A 716 4.98 4.87 32.99
CA ASN A 716 4.47 5.21 34.31
C ASN A 716 2.98 5.59 34.27
N THR A 717 2.57 6.39 33.28
CA THR A 717 1.16 6.74 33.08
C THR A 717 0.33 5.49 32.78
N ILE A 718 0.82 4.57 31.94
CA ILE A 718 0.12 3.31 31.67
C ILE A 718 0.00 2.46 32.93
N LYS A 719 1.08 2.29 33.70
CA LYS A 719 1.06 1.53 34.96
C LYS A 719 0.08 2.13 35.97
N LEU A 720 0.05 3.46 36.10
CA LEU A 720 -0.87 4.15 36.99
C LEU A 720 -2.34 3.92 36.58
N PHE A 721 -2.67 4.12 35.30
CA PHE A 721 -4.05 4.02 34.84
C PHE A 721 -4.58 2.59 34.83
N THR A 722 -3.69 1.61 34.58
CA THR A 722 -4.05 0.19 34.55
C THR A 722 -3.93 -0.50 35.91
N ALA A 723 -3.46 0.17 36.97
CA ALA A 723 -3.45 -0.36 38.33
C ALA A 723 -4.88 -0.47 38.90
N TYR A 724 -5.08 -1.30 39.93
CA TYR A 724 -6.35 -1.29 40.68
C TYR A 724 -6.50 0.05 41.39
N GLY A 725 -7.51 0.83 41.00
CA GLY A 725 -7.69 2.21 41.47
C GLY A 725 -8.62 2.35 42.68
N SER A 726 -9.23 1.27 43.14
CA SER A 726 -10.12 1.26 44.32
C SER A 726 -10.15 -0.11 45.01
N ASN A 727 -10.63 -0.14 46.26
CA ASN A 727 -10.77 -1.37 47.05
C ASN A 727 -12.16 -2.01 46.95
N ASP A 728 -13.18 -1.27 46.52
CA ASP A 728 -14.55 -1.76 46.36
C ASP A 728 -14.87 -2.21 44.93
N SER A 729 -13.91 -2.07 44.01
CA SER A 729 -14.10 -2.38 42.61
C SER A 729 -12.81 -2.80 41.91
N ARG A 730 -12.95 -3.60 40.85
CA ARG A 730 -11.86 -4.06 39.98
C ARG A 730 -11.34 -2.99 39.02
N ARG A 731 -11.90 -1.79 39.02
CA ARG A 731 -11.56 -0.73 38.05
C ARG A 731 -10.13 -0.22 38.20
N GLY A 732 -9.49 0.03 37.06
CA GLY A 732 -8.42 1.01 36.92
C GLY A 732 -8.98 2.35 36.47
N LEU A 733 -8.13 3.37 36.34
CA LEU A 733 -8.55 4.69 35.89
C LEU A 733 -8.98 4.63 34.42
N GLY A 734 -10.29 4.57 34.18
CA GLY A 734 -10.86 4.38 32.85
C GLY A 734 -10.73 2.96 32.27
N PHE A 735 -10.07 2.03 32.98
CA PHE A 735 -9.90 0.64 32.56
C PHE A 735 -10.75 -0.33 33.38
N ASP A 736 -11.14 -1.43 32.76
CA ASP A 736 -11.70 -2.59 33.43
C ASP A 736 -10.59 -3.62 33.69
N LYS A 737 -10.52 -4.21 34.90
CA LYS A 737 -9.52 -5.24 35.23
C LYS A 737 -10.19 -6.54 35.66
N PRO A 738 -9.49 -7.69 35.58
CA PRO A 738 -9.99 -8.95 36.12
C PRO A 738 -10.39 -8.80 37.59
N GLU A 739 -11.36 -9.61 38.04
CA GLU A 739 -11.67 -9.73 39.46
C GLU A 739 -10.40 -10.11 40.24
N ARG A 740 -10.26 -9.54 41.44
CA ARG A 740 -9.16 -9.95 42.32
C ARG A 740 -9.43 -11.41 42.67
N GLU A 741 -8.46 -12.30 42.48
CA GLU A 741 -8.56 -13.63 43.06
C GLU A 741 -8.77 -13.45 44.58
N LEU A 742 -9.97 -13.77 45.04
CA LEU A 742 -10.22 -13.90 46.47
C LEU A 742 -9.26 -14.98 46.94
N LYS A 743 -8.25 -14.59 47.72
CA LYS A 743 -7.53 -15.58 48.53
C LYS A 743 -8.59 -16.31 49.33
N LYS A 744 -8.83 -17.60 49.02
CA LYS A 744 -9.66 -18.46 49.86
C LYS A 744 -9.06 -18.43 51.27
N GLY A 745 -9.74 -17.77 52.21
CA GLY A 745 -9.39 -17.74 53.63
C GLY A 745 -8.95 -16.38 54.21
N GLN A 746 -9.82 -15.36 54.15
CA GLN A 746 -9.89 -14.33 55.18
C GLN A 746 -11.32 -14.20 55.69
#